data_AF-A0A254THX1-F1
#
_entry.id   AF-A0A254THX1-F1
#
_cell.length_a   1.000
_cell.length_b   1.000
_cell.length_c   1.000
_cell.angle_alpha   90.00
_cell.angle_beta   90.00
_cell.angle_gamma   90.00
#
_symmetry.space_group_name_H-M   'P 1'
#
loop_
_entity.id
_entity.type
_entity.pdbx_description
1 polymer ?
#
loop_
_entity_poly.entity_id
_entity_poly.type
_entity_poly.pdbx_seq_one_letter_code
_entity_poly.pdbx_strand_id
1 'polypeptide(L)'
;MPKHKVSSPPFTVQVQPAPVLSASFQVTAAQAGNNLPFTIGHAFRKGEIPAGSSAIGNIPELQVVPKNAWPDGSVKFAIVSGLTSFTAAGPKTIGLGIGQASTAVALSLADLKATGISAAIGAGNFGSAAWSGTDWDAPFMEWIRGPFMSSWIYRKPVGSDAHLVGWLEVRLYKGGAVEVLPWIENGYLTVAAPTNKNATYSFTLGGTQRFSAAFDLLNHTRTVLVSGTALSHWLGSDPKLTPTHDKAYLQAARLVPAYRGQLSSTATFWSSLAQTYTPLQQGNYPAGMGTAGYHGSIGLLPEWDAAYLASSDLRAYAGVIVNAYSAGRYGIHFRDERTQRPLRFSSYPNLVLDGSSGLAGTGASSKNTYTPTATGTTPPTWNSTHHPSVGFMAYLLTGRFYFMEEVQFAATVHYLKNTDTQRQFSAGVLLSNAGANTTRGAAWATRTLAQAACITPDSDTALRGEFLASLESNVNFYHGRYVAMANNPLGFVQPYSDYTTNGDGKYFEAAWMQDFFTASYGYALDMDLPLSATGKTRMREFFAWKARSIIGRLGGTAPTEYLYRDAAVYTVAIAPSDTPDYTGGTGPWFADWGQAYTATTGSPNSGIAGDLRGGYFPDATSYWGNLQPAIAYAVEHSVPGALDAYRRMTGAANWPLLVSSMNTQPVWSVRPRNA
;
A
#
# COMPACT_ATOMS: atom_id res chain seq x y z
N MET A 1 31.61 19.91 64.39
CA MET A 1 31.17 19.93 62.98
C MET A 1 31.02 18.49 62.49
N PRO A 2 29.80 17.96 62.32
CA PRO A 2 29.60 16.62 61.80
C PRO A 2 29.61 16.62 60.26
N LYS A 3 30.28 15.62 59.67
CA LYS A 3 30.34 15.37 58.23
C LYS A 3 29.02 14.74 57.75
N HIS A 4 28.26 15.44 56.91
CA HIS A 4 27.13 14.87 56.19
C HIS A 4 27.63 14.01 55.01
N LYS A 5 27.36 12.70 55.07
CA LYS A 5 27.41 11.80 53.90
C LYS A 5 26.14 12.03 53.08
N VAL A 6 26.29 12.41 51.82
CA VAL A 6 25.19 12.43 50.84
C VAL A 6 25.09 11.03 50.23
N SER A 7 23.98 10.33 50.47
CA SER A 7 23.65 9.09 49.76
C SER A 7 22.89 9.43 48.47
N SER A 8 23.34 8.93 47.33
CA SER A 8 22.62 8.99 46.07
C SER A 8 21.26 8.28 46.19
N PRO A 9 20.20 8.77 45.53
CA PRO A 9 18.88 8.12 45.55
C PRO A 9 18.96 6.73 44.89
N PRO A 10 18.16 5.76 45.36
CA PRO A 10 18.12 4.42 44.77
C PRO A 10 17.60 4.50 43.34
N PHE A 11 18.36 3.95 42.38
CA PHE A 11 17.87 3.73 41.03
C PHE A 11 17.04 2.45 41.01
N THR A 12 15.86 2.52 40.39
CA THR A 12 15.00 1.34 40.18
C THR A 12 15.45 0.63 38.91
N VAL A 13 15.99 -0.58 39.03
CA VAL A 13 16.16 -1.49 37.90
C VAL A 13 14.80 -2.10 37.60
N GLN A 14 14.13 -1.61 36.55
CA GLN A 14 12.98 -2.31 35.97
C GLN A 14 13.52 -3.44 35.09
N VAL A 15 13.47 -4.68 35.59
CA VAL A 15 13.68 -5.86 34.74
C VAL A 15 12.47 -5.98 33.84
N GLN A 16 12.59 -5.50 32.60
CA GLN A 16 11.56 -5.73 31.59
C GLN A 16 11.50 -7.24 31.31
N PRO A 17 10.31 -7.88 31.33
CA PRO A 17 10.19 -9.26 30.90
C PRO A 17 10.79 -9.44 29.50
N ALA A 18 11.43 -10.57 29.24
CA ALA A 18 11.88 -10.89 27.89
C ALA A 18 10.71 -10.75 26.91
N PRO A 19 10.89 -10.13 25.73
CA PRO A 19 9.82 -10.02 24.75
C PRO A 19 9.28 -11.42 24.45
N VAL A 20 7.99 -11.63 24.67
CA VAL A 20 7.32 -12.87 24.28
C VAL A 20 6.72 -12.63 22.91
N LEU A 21 7.29 -13.25 21.88
CA LEU A 21 6.67 -13.28 20.56
C LEU A 21 5.39 -14.12 20.65
N SER A 22 4.24 -13.48 20.48
CA SER A 22 2.93 -14.13 20.42
C SER A 22 2.34 -13.96 19.02
N ALA A 23 3.09 -14.46 18.03
CA ALA A 23 2.68 -14.43 16.62
C ALA A 23 2.35 -15.85 16.14
N SER A 24 1.31 -15.96 15.32
CA SER A 24 0.94 -17.23 14.69
C SER A 24 0.20 -17.00 13.38
N PHE A 25 0.13 -18.06 12.59
CA PHE A 25 -0.72 -18.13 11.41
C PHE A 25 -1.26 -19.55 11.27
N GLN A 26 -2.26 -19.72 10.42
CA GLN A 26 -2.77 -21.04 10.06
C GLN A 26 -2.39 -21.39 8.63
N VAL A 27 -2.18 -22.68 8.40
CA VAL A 27 -2.06 -23.26 7.06
C VAL A 27 -3.13 -24.33 6.96
N THR A 28 -4.00 -24.22 5.96
CA THR A 28 -5.09 -25.16 5.72
C THR A 28 -4.78 -26.03 4.52
N ALA A 29 -4.77 -27.35 4.71
CA ALA A 29 -4.61 -28.31 3.63
C ALA A 29 -5.97 -28.77 3.09
N ALA A 30 -6.10 -28.84 1.77
CA ALA A 30 -7.28 -29.43 1.13
C ALA A 30 -7.30 -30.97 1.22
N GLN A 31 -6.16 -31.60 1.54
CA GLN A 31 -6.01 -33.05 1.62
C GLN A 31 -4.85 -33.43 2.55
N ALA A 32 -4.78 -34.70 2.94
CA ALA A 32 -3.63 -35.25 3.65
C ALA A 32 -2.35 -35.19 2.79
N GLY A 33 -1.20 -35.12 3.44
CA GLY A 33 0.09 -35.11 2.76
C GLY A 33 1.25 -34.95 3.74
N ASN A 34 2.43 -35.40 3.33
CA ASN A 34 3.66 -35.31 4.12
C ASN A 34 4.53 -34.16 3.61
N ASN A 35 5.13 -33.40 4.54
CA ASN A 35 6.07 -32.32 4.24
C ASN A 35 5.58 -31.37 3.14
N LEU A 36 4.31 -30.96 3.21
CA LEU A 36 3.73 -30.06 2.23
C LEU A 36 4.35 -28.66 2.40
N PRO A 37 4.95 -28.07 1.34
CA PRO A 37 5.63 -26.79 1.42
C PRO A 37 4.65 -25.60 1.45
N PHE A 38 4.96 -24.59 2.26
CA PHE A 38 4.24 -23.33 2.29
C PHE A 38 5.19 -22.14 2.39
N THR A 39 4.73 -20.97 1.93
CA THR A 39 5.40 -19.68 2.09
C THR A 39 4.37 -18.58 2.31
N ILE A 40 4.63 -17.69 3.26
CA ILE A 40 3.83 -16.48 3.53
C ILE A 40 4.73 -15.27 3.74
N GLY A 41 4.18 -14.07 3.51
CA GLY A 41 4.72 -12.88 4.15
C GLY A 41 4.26 -12.83 5.61
N HIS A 42 5.01 -12.19 6.49
CA HIS A 42 4.58 -11.98 7.87
C HIS A 42 5.11 -10.64 8.40
N ALA A 43 4.19 -9.76 8.78
CA ALA A 43 4.50 -8.52 9.48
C ALA A 43 4.70 -8.80 10.97
N PHE A 44 5.65 -8.15 11.62
CA PHE A 44 5.90 -8.28 13.06
C PHE A 44 5.76 -6.93 13.75
N ARG A 45 5.26 -6.94 14.99
CA ARG A 45 5.18 -5.71 15.78
C ARG A 45 6.59 -5.25 16.17
N LYS A 46 6.73 -3.93 16.26
CA LYS A 46 7.97 -3.29 16.69
C LYS A 46 8.39 -3.78 18.08
N GLY A 47 9.66 -4.16 18.21
CA GLY A 47 10.30 -4.64 19.44
C GLY A 47 10.13 -6.14 19.74
N GLU A 48 9.26 -6.86 19.05
CA GLU A 48 8.98 -8.27 19.41
C GLU A 48 10.06 -9.26 18.99
N ILE A 49 10.77 -9.02 17.89
CA ILE A 49 11.97 -9.77 17.50
C ILE A 49 13.14 -8.78 17.50
N PRO A 50 13.86 -8.62 18.63
CA PRO A 50 14.92 -7.62 18.77
C PRO A 50 16.04 -7.81 17.75
N ALA A 51 16.80 -6.74 17.52
CA ALA A 51 18.00 -6.78 16.70
C ALA A 51 18.95 -7.91 17.15
N GLY A 52 19.47 -8.68 16.20
CA GLY A 52 20.33 -9.84 16.47
C GLY A 52 19.60 -11.12 16.93
N SER A 53 18.28 -11.07 17.12
CA SER A 53 17.46 -12.27 17.36
C SER A 53 16.85 -12.80 16.05
N SER A 54 16.29 -14.01 16.08
CA SER A 54 15.52 -14.58 14.98
C SER A 54 14.20 -15.14 15.47
N ALA A 55 13.25 -15.30 14.55
CA ALA A 55 12.03 -16.05 14.81
C ALA A 55 12.17 -17.50 14.31
N ILE A 56 11.62 -18.42 15.09
CA ILE A 56 11.52 -19.85 14.78
C ILE A 56 10.07 -20.31 14.91
N GLY A 57 9.74 -21.44 14.29
CA GLY A 57 8.41 -22.03 14.36
C GLY A 57 8.31 -23.11 15.43
N ASN A 58 7.08 -23.45 15.82
CA ASN A 58 6.77 -24.67 16.57
C ASN A 58 6.83 -25.96 15.72
N ILE A 59 7.34 -25.86 14.49
CA ILE A 59 7.63 -26.98 13.59
C ILE A 59 9.12 -26.99 13.27
N PRO A 60 9.74 -28.17 13.05
CA PRO A 60 11.19 -28.29 12.88
C PRO A 60 11.70 -27.70 11.56
N GLU A 61 10.87 -27.68 10.52
CA GLU A 61 11.23 -27.23 9.18
C GLU A 61 10.58 -25.88 8.86
N LEU A 62 11.09 -24.82 9.50
CA LEU A 62 10.65 -23.45 9.25
C LEU A 62 11.85 -22.50 9.22
N GLN A 63 11.87 -21.61 8.23
CA GLN A 63 12.76 -20.46 8.16
C GLN A 63 11.95 -19.17 8.21
N VAL A 64 12.53 -18.15 8.83
CA VAL A 64 12.07 -16.77 8.77
C VAL A 64 13.20 -15.95 8.15
N VAL A 65 12.94 -15.32 7.01
CA VAL A 65 13.93 -14.51 6.28
C VAL A 65 13.49 -13.03 6.35
N PRO A 66 14.07 -12.23 7.26
CA PRO A 66 13.77 -10.81 7.36
C PRO A 66 14.03 -10.07 6.04
N LYS A 67 13.12 -9.17 5.70
CA LYS A 67 13.24 -8.25 4.56
C LYS A 67 13.35 -6.82 5.00
N ASN A 68 12.67 -6.48 6.10
CA ASN A 68 12.66 -5.14 6.65
C ASN A 68 12.76 -5.17 8.18
N ALA A 69 13.48 -4.20 8.73
CA ALA A 69 13.52 -3.90 10.15
C ALA A 69 12.74 -2.61 10.48
N TRP A 70 12.27 -2.53 11.71
CA TRP A 70 11.84 -1.30 12.34
C TRP A 70 13.07 -0.43 12.68
N PRO A 71 12.88 0.86 12.94
CA PRO A 71 13.98 1.76 13.30
C PRO A 71 14.74 1.39 14.59
N ASP A 72 14.15 0.56 15.47
CA ASP A 72 14.84 0.02 16.65
C ASP A 72 15.65 -1.26 16.34
N GLY A 73 15.72 -1.65 15.06
CA GLY A 73 16.42 -2.84 14.58
C GLY A 73 15.63 -4.15 14.72
N SER A 74 14.42 -4.11 15.31
CA SER A 74 13.57 -5.31 15.38
C SER A 74 13.00 -5.69 14.02
N VAL A 75 12.69 -6.97 13.79
CA VAL A 75 12.13 -7.41 12.51
C VAL A 75 10.75 -6.77 12.30
N LYS A 76 10.54 -6.18 11.11
CA LYS A 76 9.27 -5.54 10.69
C LYS A 76 8.48 -6.41 9.74
N PHE A 77 9.15 -6.98 8.75
CA PHE A 77 8.54 -7.89 7.79
C PHE A 77 9.54 -8.97 7.41
N ALA A 78 9.07 -10.21 7.32
CA ALA A 78 9.85 -11.34 6.87
C ALA A 78 9.02 -12.26 5.98
N ILE A 79 9.73 -13.10 5.22
CA ILE A 79 9.11 -14.20 4.49
C ILE A 79 9.31 -15.46 5.33
N VAL A 80 8.21 -16.14 5.63
CA VAL A 80 8.18 -17.35 6.44
C VAL A 80 7.88 -18.53 5.53
N SER A 81 8.77 -19.51 5.51
CA SER A 81 8.65 -20.70 4.67
C SER A 81 8.93 -21.95 5.47
N GLY A 82 8.22 -23.02 5.16
CA GLY A 82 8.41 -24.28 5.86
C GLY A 82 7.70 -25.44 5.20
N LEU A 83 7.79 -26.59 5.86
CA LEU A 83 7.15 -27.83 5.45
C LEU A 83 6.35 -28.37 6.63
N THR A 84 5.14 -28.85 6.35
CA THR A 84 4.32 -29.48 7.39
C THR A 84 3.50 -30.62 6.84
N SER A 85 3.30 -31.65 7.66
CA SER A 85 2.47 -32.80 7.34
C SER A 85 1.05 -32.65 7.90
N PHE A 86 0.09 -33.24 7.18
CA PHE A 86 -1.32 -33.30 7.51
C PHE A 86 -1.81 -34.74 7.36
N THR A 87 -2.47 -35.28 8.38
CA THR A 87 -3.09 -36.62 8.33
C THR A 87 -4.44 -36.62 7.63
N ALA A 88 -5.09 -35.46 7.54
CA ALA A 88 -6.36 -35.22 6.84
C ALA A 88 -6.43 -33.75 6.40
N ALA A 89 -7.43 -33.40 5.58
CA ALA A 89 -7.73 -32.01 5.26
C ALA A 89 -8.08 -31.22 6.53
N GLY A 90 -7.65 -29.96 6.61
CA GLY A 90 -7.95 -29.09 7.75
C GLY A 90 -6.86 -28.05 8.05
N PRO A 91 -7.14 -27.14 8.99
CA PRO A 91 -6.20 -26.11 9.41
C PRO A 91 -5.17 -26.66 10.42
N LYS A 92 -3.96 -26.11 10.37
CA LYS A 92 -2.93 -26.26 11.40
C LYS A 92 -2.36 -24.91 11.78
N THR A 93 -2.33 -24.61 13.08
CA THR A 93 -1.72 -23.38 13.61
C THR A 93 -0.20 -23.56 13.72
N ILE A 94 0.54 -22.64 13.11
CA ILE A 94 1.99 -22.51 13.22
C ILE A 94 2.26 -21.32 14.15
N GLY A 95 2.81 -21.63 15.33
CA GLY A 95 3.24 -20.62 16.29
C GLY A 95 4.67 -20.18 16.01
N LEU A 96 4.95 -18.88 16.18
CA LEU A 96 6.28 -18.31 16.07
C LEU A 96 6.80 -17.92 17.46
N GLY A 97 8.05 -18.25 17.74
CA GLY A 97 8.77 -17.88 18.95
C GLY A 97 10.13 -17.25 18.64
N ILE A 98 10.77 -16.64 19.64
CA ILE A 98 12.14 -16.14 19.51
C ILE A 98 13.10 -17.33 19.66
N GLY A 99 14.08 -17.42 18.77
CA GLY A 99 15.10 -18.46 18.83
C GLY A 99 16.27 -18.18 17.90
N GLN A 100 17.13 -19.18 17.75
CA GLN A 100 18.26 -19.13 16.81
C GLN A 100 17.81 -19.56 15.42
N ALA A 101 18.18 -18.81 14.39
CA ALA A 101 17.92 -19.22 13.02
C ALA A 101 18.63 -20.55 12.70
N SER A 102 18.04 -21.34 11.80
CA SER A 102 18.66 -22.56 11.30
C SER A 102 20.01 -22.25 10.64
N THR A 103 21.03 -23.02 11.00
CA THR A 103 22.38 -22.98 10.39
C THR A 103 22.53 -23.98 9.24
N ALA A 104 21.45 -24.68 8.87
CA ALA A 104 21.45 -25.60 7.74
C ALA A 104 21.81 -24.87 6.45
N VAL A 105 22.46 -25.60 5.54
CA VAL A 105 22.91 -25.06 4.25
C VAL A 105 21.70 -24.63 3.43
N ALA A 106 21.75 -23.42 2.87
CA ALA A 106 20.71 -22.92 1.98
C ALA A 106 20.64 -23.74 0.69
N LEU A 107 19.43 -23.92 0.16
CA LEU A 107 19.21 -24.56 -1.13
C LEU A 107 19.87 -23.74 -2.24
N SER A 108 20.56 -24.41 -3.15
CA SER A 108 21.42 -23.81 -4.16
C SER A 108 20.82 -23.89 -5.57
N LEU A 109 21.43 -23.17 -6.51
CA LEU A 109 21.12 -23.31 -7.94
C LEU A 109 21.42 -24.72 -8.48
N ALA A 110 22.39 -25.43 -7.89
CA ALA A 110 22.65 -26.83 -8.21
C ALA A 110 21.48 -27.73 -7.80
N ASP A 111 20.91 -27.50 -6.60
CA ASP A 111 19.71 -28.22 -6.14
C ASP A 111 18.51 -27.93 -7.06
N LEU A 112 18.37 -26.68 -7.52
CA LEU A 112 17.32 -26.32 -8.49
C LEU A 112 17.49 -27.07 -9.81
N LYS A 113 18.70 -27.09 -10.37
CA LYS A 113 18.99 -27.82 -11.62
C LYS A 113 18.77 -29.33 -11.46
N ALA A 114 19.07 -29.90 -10.30
CA ALA A 114 18.88 -31.32 -10.02
C ALA A 114 17.41 -31.76 -10.09
N THR A 115 16.44 -30.83 -10.00
CA THR A 115 15.01 -31.13 -10.20
C THR A 115 14.65 -31.42 -11.66
N GLY A 116 15.55 -31.15 -12.61
CA GLY A 116 15.27 -31.26 -14.05
C GLY A 116 14.33 -30.18 -14.58
N ILE A 117 14.15 -29.09 -13.82
CA ILE A 117 13.26 -27.99 -14.21
C ILE A 117 13.64 -27.41 -15.59
N SER A 118 12.63 -27.26 -16.42
CA SER A 118 12.64 -26.47 -17.65
C SER A 118 11.40 -25.61 -17.68
N ALA A 119 11.52 -24.40 -18.21
CA ALA A 119 10.40 -23.46 -18.33
C ALA A 119 10.46 -22.72 -19.65
N ALA A 120 9.31 -22.38 -20.24
CA ALA A 120 9.26 -21.53 -21.42
C ALA A 120 8.00 -20.66 -21.41
N ILE A 121 8.17 -19.39 -21.76
CA ILE A 121 7.09 -18.46 -22.09
C ILE A 121 7.08 -18.27 -23.60
N GLY A 122 5.98 -18.65 -24.24
CA GLY A 122 5.73 -18.38 -25.66
C GLY A 122 4.90 -17.11 -25.84
N ALA A 123 5.19 -16.35 -26.90
CA ALA A 123 4.46 -15.13 -27.28
C ALA A 123 4.09 -15.13 -28.78
N GLY A 124 3.61 -16.28 -29.28
CA GLY A 124 3.27 -16.45 -30.70
C GLY A 124 4.39 -16.04 -31.65
N ASN A 125 4.07 -15.16 -32.61
CA ASN A 125 5.02 -14.70 -33.63
C ASN A 125 6.14 -13.80 -33.07
N PHE A 126 6.05 -13.32 -31.83
CA PHE A 126 7.13 -12.56 -31.19
C PHE A 126 8.27 -13.45 -30.68
N GLY A 127 8.06 -14.78 -30.64
CA GLY A 127 9.06 -15.76 -30.22
C GLY A 127 8.81 -16.30 -28.81
N SER A 128 9.88 -16.72 -28.14
CA SER A 128 9.80 -17.30 -26.80
C SER A 128 11.00 -16.94 -25.92
N ALA A 129 10.81 -17.06 -24.62
CA ALA A 129 11.86 -17.05 -23.60
C ALA A 129 11.87 -18.42 -22.92
N ALA A 130 12.98 -19.15 -23.02
CA ALA A 130 13.12 -20.50 -22.45
C ALA A 130 14.28 -20.57 -21.45
N TRP A 131 14.12 -21.36 -20.39
CA TRP A 131 15.12 -21.63 -19.36
C TRP A 131 15.33 -23.14 -19.23
N SER A 132 16.57 -23.57 -19.43
CA SER A 132 17.01 -24.96 -19.25
C SER A 132 18.51 -25.01 -18.95
N GLY A 133 18.97 -26.12 -18.34
CA GLY A 133 20.40 -26.36 -18.13
C GLY A 133 21.10 -25.20 -17.40
N THR A 134 22.09 -24.58 -18.06
CA THR A 134 22.90 -23.48 -17.51
C THR A 134 22.16 -22.14 -17.43
N ASP A 135 20.97 -22.01 -18.02
CA ASP A 135 20.16 -20.78 -17.88
C ASP A 135 19.79 -20.48 -16.42
N TRP A 136 19.73 -21.52 -15.59
CA TRP A 136 19.45 -21.42 -14.17
C TRP A 136 20.65 -20.91 -13.35
N ASP A 137 21.84 -20.79 -13.94
CA ASP A 137 23.05 -20.34 -13.23
C ASP A 137 23.15 -18.81 -13.13
N ALA A 138 22.28 -18.07 -13.83
CA ALA A 138 22.30 -16.61 -13.89
C ALA A 138 20.92 -16.01 -13.56
N PRO A 139 20.41 -16.16 -12.32
CA PRO A 139 19.23 -15.42 -11.91
C PRO A 139 19.49 -13.91 -11.95
N PHE A 140 18.45 -13.15 -12.29
CA PHE A 140 18.48 -11.69 -12.16
C PHE A 140 18.68 -11.26 -10.71
N MET A 141 18.05 -11.98 -9.77
CA MET A 141 18.15 -11.71 -8.34
C MET A 141 17.94 -12.99 -7.54
N GLU A 142 18.77 -13.23 -6.52
CA GLU A 142 18.40 -14.12 -5.43
C GLU A 142 17.42 -13.38 -4.52
N TRP A 143 16.15 -13.78 -4.56
CA TRP A 143 15.11 -13.15 -3.77
C TRP A 143 15.14 -13.67 -2.33
N ILE A 144 15.26 -14.97 -2.13
CA ILE A 144 15.25 -15.60 -0.81
C ILE A 144 16.35 -16.63 -0.77
N ARG A 145 17.12 -16.61 0.30
CA ARG A 145 18.14 -17.62 0.59
C ARG A 145 17.78 -18.33 1.89
N GLY A 146 17.63 -19.64 1.84
CA GLY A 146 17.39 -20.43 3.04
C GLY A 146 17.36 -21.94 2.84
N PRO A 147 17.47 -22.71 3.94
CA PRO A 147 17.61 -24.17 3.91
C PRO A 147 16.30 -24.92 3.63
N PHE A 148 15.15 -24.29 3.82
CA PHE A 148 13.83 -24.88 3.59
C PHE A 148 13.15 -24.35 2.34
N MET A 149 13.45 -23.11 1.95
CA MET A 149 13.09 -22.53 0.67
C MET A 149 14.12 -21.48 0.25
N SER A 150 14.56 -21.58 -1.00
CA SER A 150 15.28 -20.50 -1.69
C SER A 150 14.51 -20.09 -2.94
N SER A 151 14.63 -18.82 -3.33
CA SER A 151 13.92 -18.27 -4.46
C SER A 151 14.77 -17.32 -5.28
N TRP A 152 14.58 -17.38 -6.59
CA TRP A 152 15.30 -16.57 -7.56
C TRP A 152 14.35 -15.98 -8.59
N ILE A 153 14.66 -14.76 -9.01
CA ILE A 153 13.98 -14.06 -10.09
C ILE A 153 14.78 -14.24 -11.36
N TYR A 154 14.13 -14.66 -12.43
CA TYR A 154 14.72 -14.80 -13.75
C TYR A 154 14.00 -13.89 -14.74
N ARG A 155 14.74 -13.42 -15.75
CA ARG A 155 14.20 -12.72 -16.90
C ARG A 155 14.91 -13.09 -18.18
N LYS A 156 14.21 -13.07 -19.30
CA LYS A 156 14.79 -13.16 -20.65
C LYS A 156 13.95 -12.34 -21.63
N PRO A 157 14.60 -11.63 -22.58
CA PRO A 157 13.87 -11.01 -23.69
C PRO A 157 13.16 -12.11 -24.51
N VAL A 158 12.04 -11.74 -25.13
CA VAL A 158 11.26 -12.65 -25.98
C VAL A 158 11.58 -12.35 -27.45
N GLY A 159 12.22 -13.30 -28.12
CA GLY A 159 12.64 -13.16 -29.51
C GLY A 159 13.45 -11.89 -29.75
N SER A 160 13.11 -11.15 -30.80
CA SER A 160 13.75 -9.87 -31.17
C SER A 160 12.89 -8.64 -30.84
N ASP A 161 11.78 -8.80 -30.11
CA ASP A 161 10.96 -7.66 -29.73
C ASP A 161 11.69 -6.82 -28.68
N ALA A 162 11.68 -5.49 -28.86
CA ALA A 162 12.44 -4.58 -28.01
C ALA A 162 11.85 -4.40 -26.60
N HIS A 163 10.57 -4.74 -26.38
CA HIS A 163 9.84 -4.47 -25.14
C HIS A 163 9.40 -5.73 -24.40
N LEU A 164 9.24 -6.87 -25.09
CA LEU A 164 8.75 -8.09 -24.46
C LEU A 164 9.83 -8.81 -23.64
N VAL A 165 9.52 -9.03 -22.37
CA VAL A 165 10.37 -9.76 -21.43
C VAL A 165 9.54 -10.79 -20.67
N GLY A 166 9.97 -12.05 -20.74
CA GLY A 166 9.44 -13.12 -19.91
C GLY A 166 10.16 -13.15 -18.56
N TRP A 167 9.41 -13.30 -17.48
CA TRP A 167 9.91 -13.31 -16.12
C TRP A 167 9.38 -14.49 -15.32
N LEU A 168 10.20 -14.98 -14.38
CA LEU A 168 9.84 -16.05 -13.45
C LEU A 168 10.27 -15.68 -12.03
N GLU A 169 9.40 -15.89 -11.04
CA GLU A 169 9.83 -16.15 -9.65
C GLU A 169 9.80 -17.66 -9.46
N VAL A 170 10.96 -18.26 -9.18
CA VAL A 170 11.12 -19.70 -8.94
C VAL A 170 11.43 -19.92 -7.47
N ARG A 171 10.63 -20.72 -6.78
CA ARG A 171 10.82 -21.12 -5.37
C ARG A 171 11.13 -22.61 -5.33
N LEU A 172 12.33 -22.95 -4.87
CA LEU A 172 12.73 -24.32 -4.58
C LEU A 172 12.55 -24.57 -3.10
N TYR A 173 11.80 -25.62 -2.76
CA TYR A 173 11.62 -26.07 -1.39
C TYR A 173 12.49 -27.30 -1.11
N LYS A 174 12.82 -27.50 0.16
CA LYS A 174 13.49 -28.72 0.62
C LYS A 174 12.68 -29.95 0.18
N GLY A 175 13.34 -30.98 -0.30
CA GLY A 175 12.68 -32.15 -0.89
C GLY A 175 12.37 -32.04 -2.39
N GLY A 176 12.74 -30.92 -3.04
CA GLY A 176 12.74 -30.81 -4.51
C GLY A 176 11.43 -30.31 -5.12
N ALA A 177 10.44 -29.93 -4.32
CA ALA A 177 9.24 -29.28 -4.83
C ALA A 177 9.58 -27.89 -5.36
N VAL A 178 9.08 -27.55 -6.56
CA VAL A 178 9.32 -26.25 -7.20
C VAL A 178 8.00 -25.59 -7.55
N GLU A 179 7.85 -24.35 -7.09
CA GLU A 179 6.78 -23.44 -7.43
C GLU A 179 7.31 -22.34 -8.36
N VAL A 180 6.58 -22.03 -9.43
CA VAL A 180 6.93 -21.00 -10.41
C VAL A 180 5.77 -20.06 -10.63
N LEU A 181 6.01 -18.75 -10.50
CA LEU A 181 5.11 -17.71 -10.97
C LEU A 181 5.69 -17.08 -12.25
N PRO A 182 5.09 -17.36 -13.43
CA PRO A 182 5.47 -16.72 -14.68
C PRO A 182 4.70 -15.43 -14.92
N TRP A 183 5.34 -14.41 -15.48
CA TRP A 183 4.67 -13.25 -16.07
C TRP A 183 5.37 -12.76 -17.33
N ILE A 184 4.59 -12.10 -18.18
CA ILE A 184 5.07 -11.40 -19.37
C ILE A 184 4.87 -9.90 -19.15
N GLU A 185 5.86 -9.11 -19.55
CA GLU A 185 5.85 -7.65 -19.44
C GLU A 185 6.16 -7.02 -20.81
N ASN A 186 5.48 -5.92 -21.12
CA ASN A 186 5.63 -5.17 -22.36
C ASN A 186 5.90 -3.70 -22.04
N GLY A 187 7.16 -3.32 -21.82
CA GLY A 187 7.50 -1.92 -21.67
C GLY A 187 8.84 -1.65 -21.00
N TYR A 188 9.48 -0.60 -21.48
CA TYR A 188 10.67 0.00 -20.88
C TYR A 188 10.50 1.51 -20.80
N LEU A 189 11.28 2.16 -19.96
CA LEU A 189 11.17 3.57 -19.62
C LEU A 189 11.49 4.49 -20.82
N THR A 190 12.60 4.24 -21.52
CA THR A 190 13.07 5.12 -22.61
C THR A 190 13.24 4.45 -23.97
N VAL A 191 12.89 3.17 -24.10
CA VAL A 191 12.99 2.44 -25.37
C VAL A 191 11.90 2.91 -26.34
N ALA A 192 12.30 3.28 -27.55
CA ALA A 192 11.41 3.83 -28.57
C ALA A 192 10.34 2.82 -29.05
N ALA A 193 9.30 3.37 -29.68
CA ALA A 193 8.18 2.63 -30.28
C ALA A 193 7.46 1.62 -29.36
N PRO A 194 7.07 2.01 -28.12
CA PRO A 194 6.22 1.16 -27.30
C PRO A 194 4.84 0.97 -27.97
N THR A 195 4.35 -0.27 -28.03
CA THR A 195 3.06 -0.61 -28.66
C THR A 195 2.49 -1.90 -28.07
N ASN A 196 1.19 -2.14 -28.26
CA ASN A 196 0.53 -3.38 -27.84
C ASN A 196 1.03 -4.61 -28.63
N LYS A 197 0.91 -5.80 -28.03
CA LYS A 197 1.39 -7.09 -28.55
C LYS A 197 0.28 -8.14 -28.46
N ASN A 198 -0.47 -8.30 -29.54
CA ASN A 198 -1.51 -9.31 -29.66
C ASN A 198 -0.92 -10.65 -30.10
N ALA A 199 -1.02 -11.66 -29.25
CA ALA A 199 -0.56 -13.01 -29.53
C ALA A 199 -1.29 -14.04 -28.65
N THR A 200 -1.11 -15.31 -28.98
CA THR A 200 -1.33 -16.40 -28.03
C THR A 200 -0.08 -16.55 -27.17
N TYR A 201 -0.22 -16.26 -25.87
CA TYR A 201 0.82 -16.47 -24.90
C TYR A 201 0.65 -17.82 -24.23
N SER A 202 1.76 -18.51 -23.99
CA SER A 202 1.78 -19.81 -23.33
C SER A 202 2.85 -19.88 -22.26
N PHE A 203 2.65 -20.77 -21.29
CA PHE A 203 3.68 -21.14 -20.33
C PHE A 203 3.77 -22.66 -20.22
N THR A 204 4.99 -23.16 -20.37
CA THR A 204 5.35 -24.58 -20.23
C THR A 204 6.28 -24.74 -19.04
N LEU A 205 6.05 -25.75 -18.20
CA LEU A 205 6.88 -26.09 -17.04
C LEU A 205 7.08 -27.60 -17.00
N GLY A 206 8.35 -28.03 -17.00
CA GLY A 206 8.72 -29.45 -17.03
C GLY A 206 8.18 -30.18 -18.26
N GLY A 207 8.19 -29.52 -19.43
CA GLY A 207 7.64 -30.05 -20.68
C GLY A 207 6.12 -30.05 -20.79
N THR A 208 5.37 -29.76 -19.73
CA THR A 208 3.90 -29.67 -19.75
C THR A 208 3.45 -28.23 -19.96
N GLN A 209 2.57 -27.99 -20.94
CA GLN A 209 1.91 -26.69 -21.09
C GLN A 209 0.94 -26.47 -19.93
N ARG A 210 1.20 -25.46 -19.09
CA ARG A 210 0.40 -25.12 -17.91
C ARG A 210 -0.57 -23.97 -18.16
N PHE A 211 -0.33 -23.19 -19.21
CA PHE A 211 -1.16 -22.04 -19.58
C PHE A 211 -1.12 -21.79 -21.09
N SER A 212 -2.26 -21.33 -21.63
CA SER A 212 -2.42 -20.83 -23.00
C SER A 212 -3.59 -19.87 -23.07
N ALA A 213 -3.39 -18.65 -23.56
CA ALA A 213 -4.49 -17.74 -23.85
C ALA A 213 -4.09 -16.72 -24.92
N ALA A 214 -5.05 -16.33 -25.77
CA ALA A 214 -4.91 -15.18 -26.66
C ALA A 214 -5.32 -13.91 -25.92
N PHE A 215 -4.46 -12.90 -25.92
CA PHE A 215 -4.77 -11.57 -25.41
C PHE A 215 -3.87 -10.52 -26.05
N ASP A 216 -4.31 -9.26 -25.97
CA ASP A 216 -3.54 -8.09 -26.40
C ASP A 216 -2.76 -7.51 -25.22
N LEU A 217 -1.45 -7.77 -25.15
CA LEU A 217 -0.60 -7.21 -24.09
C LEU A 217 -0.28 -5.76 -24.41
N LEU A 218 -0.98 -4.85 -23.75
CA LEU A 218 -0.91 -3.41 -24.01
C LEU A 218 0.45 -2.82 -23.60
N ASN A 219 0.79 -1.64 -24.10
CA ASN A 219 2.05 -0.99 -23.75
C ASN A 219 2.11 -0.67 -22.23
N HIS A 220 3.28 -0.83 -21.63
CA HIS A 220 3.55 -0.64 -20.20
C HIS A 220 2.63 -1.44 -19.27
N THR A 221 2.10 -2.57 -19.75
CA THR A 221 1.33 -3.53 -18.95
C THR A 221 2.13 -4.79 -18.71
N ARG A 222 1.71 -5.55 -17.70
CA ARG A 222 2.25 -6.89 -17.43
C ARG A 222 1.18 -7.81 -16.90
N THR A 223 1.36 -9.11 -17.07
CA THR A 223 0.36 -10.07 -16.62
C THR A 223 1.00 -11.39 -16.25
N VAL A 224 0.54 -11.99 -15.16
CA VAL A 224 0.90 -13.36 -14.81
C VAL A 224 0.26 -14.34 -15.80
N LEU A 225 0.95 -15.43 -16.10
CA LEU A 225 0.49 -16.46 -17.04
C LEU A 225 -0.14 -17.62 -16.27
N VAL A 226 -1.22 -17.30 -15.55
CA VAL A 226 -2.10 -18.23 -14.81
C VAL A 226 -3.54 -17.99 -15.27
N SER A 227 -4.44 -18.94 -14.99
CA SER A 227 -5.86 -18.80 -15.33
C SER A 227 -6.75 -19.54 -14.33
N GLY A 228 -8.00 -19.11 -14.20
CA GLY A 228 -8.96 -19.71 -13.29
C GLY A 228 -8.56 -19.45 -11.84
N THR A 229 -8.56 -20.48 -10.99
CA THR A 229 -8.22 -20.36 -9.57
C THR A 229 -6.73 -20.56 -9.27
N ALA A 230 -5.90 -20.81 -10.29
CA ALA A 230 -4.47 -21.01 -10.11
C ALA A 230 -3.79 -19.69 -9.70
N LEU A 231 -2.96 -19.74 -8.66
CA LEU A 231 -2.20 -18.58 -8.17
C LEU A 231 -0.70 -18.66 -8.50
N SER A 232 -0.23 -19.83 -8.92
CA SER A 232 1.12 -20.17 -9.37
C SER A 232 1.09 -21.54 -10.06
N HIS A 233 2.22 -22.00 -10.61
CA HIS A 233 2.38 -23.33 -11.17
C HIS A 233 3.38 -24.16 -10.35
N TRP A 234 3.21 -25.47 -10.33
CA TRP A 234 4.14 -26.39 -9.68
C TRP A 234 4.77 -27.33 -10.72
N LEU A 235 6.08 -27.60 -10.57
CA LEU A 235 6.77 -28.55 -11.44
C LEU A 235 6.16 -29.95 -11.29
N GLY A 236 5.95 -30.37 -10.03
CA GLY A 236 5.18 -31.54 -9.66
C GLY A 236 3.72 -31.20 -9.32
N SER A 237 3.21 -31.81 -8.25
CA SER A 237 1.87 -31.56 -7.74
C SER A 237 1.82 -30.30 -6.87
N ASP A 238 0.75 -29.51 -7.04
CA ASP A 238 0.42 -28.41 -6.13
C ASP A 238 0.07 -28.98 -4.73
N PRO A 239 0.70 -28.49 -3.65
CA PRO A 239 0.44 -28.96 -2.28
C PRO A 239 -0.94 -28.56 -1.74
N LYS A 240 -1.69 -27.71 -2.44
CA LYS A 240 -3.06 -27.27 -2.08
C LYS A 240 -3.15 -26.74 -0.64
N LEU A 241 -2.17 -25.93 -0.25
CA LEU A 241 -2.14 -25.24 1.03
C LEU A 241 -2.60 -23.79 0.89
N THR A 242 -3.50 -23.37 1.79
CA THR A 242 -3.97 -21.98 1.88
C THR A 242 -3.58 -21.40 3.24
N PRO A 243 -2.77 -20.34 3.29
CA PRO A 243 -2.41 -19.68 4.53
C PRO A 243 -3.45 -18.67 4.98
N THR A 244 -3.62 -18.55 6.30
CA THR A 244 -4.47 -17.55 6.95
C THR A 244 -3.68 -16.85 8.04
N HIS A 245 -3.48 -15.55 7.91
CA HIS A 245 -2.82 -14.74 8.93
C HIS A 245 -3.77 -14.48 10.11
N ASP A 246 -3.20 -14.33 11.32
CA ASP A 246 -3.91 -13.68 12.42
C ASP A 246 -4.17 -12.21 12.05
N LYS A 247 -5.44 -11.90 11.75
CA LYS A 247 -5.87 -10.58 11.28
C LYS A 247 -5.78 -9.53 12.38
N ALA A 248 -5.99 -9.91 13.64
CA ALA A 248 -5.88 -8.99 14.76
C ALA A 248 -4.41 -8.64 15.01
N TYR A 249 -3.53 -9.65 14.94
CA TYR A 249 -2.08 -9.42 15.03
C TYR A 249 -1.57 -8.57 13.85
N LEU A 250 -1.95 -8.88 12.61
CA LEU A 250 -1.54 -8.13 11.42
C LEU A 250 -1.95 -6.64 11.51
N GLN A 251 -3.17 -6.36 11.98
CA GLN A 251 -3.63 -4.99 12.21
C GLN A 251 -2.83 -4.33 13.34
N ALA A 252 -2.53 -5.04 14.43
CA ALA A 252 -1.73 -4.53 15.53
C ALA A 252 -0.24 -4.31 15.18
N ALA A 253 0.27 -4.97 14.13
CA ALA A 253 1.62 -4.74 13.59
C ALA A 253 1.80 -3.40 12.86
N ARG A 254 0.72 -2.62 12.68
CA ARG A 254 0.72 -1.26 12.12
C ARG A 254 1.14 -1.13 10.64
N LEU A 255 1.40 -2.23 9.94
CA LEU A 255 1.65 -2.20 8.49
C LEU A 255 0.38 -2.07 7.65
N VAL A 256 -0.79 -2.31 8.26
CA VAL A 256 -2.11 -2.10 7.67
C VAL A 256 -2.97 -1.31 8.67
N PRO A 257 -4.01 -0.57 8.25
CA PRO A 257 -4.94 0.07 9.18
C PRO A 257 -5.66 -0.96 10.07
N ALA A 258 -6.07 -0.55 11.27
CA ALA A 258 -6.98 -1.35 12.09
C ALA A 258 -8.43 -1.03 11.70
N TYR A 259 -9.14 -2.00 11.16
CA TYR A 259 -10.54 -1.92 10.78
C TYR A 259 -11.44 -2.43 11.92
N ARG A 260 -12.62 -1.82 12.07
CA ARG A 260 -13.66 -2.27 13.00
C ARG A 260 -14.74 -3.11 12.33
N GLY A 261 -14.86 -3.00 10.99
CA GLY A 261 -15.87 -3.73 10.24
C GLY A 261 -15.76 -5.23 10.49
N GLN A 262 -16.92 -5.88 10.62
CA GLN A 262 -17.06 -7.32 10.75
C GLN A 262 -17.92 -7.82 9.60
N LEU A 263 -17.26 -8.17 8.49
CA LEU A 263 -17.93 -8.61 7.27
C LEU A 263 -18.38 -10.07 7.42
N SER A 264 -19.70 -10.27 7.43
CA SER A 264 -20.33 -11.60 7.52
C SER A 264 -19.95 -12.49 6.34
N SER A 265 -19.79 -13.80 6.56
CA SER A 265 -19.61 -14.79 5.48
C SER A 265 -20.81 -14.89 4.53
N THR A 266 -21.98 -14.38 4.93
CA THR A 266 -23.20 -14.28 4.10
C THR A 266 -23.35 -12.95 3.37
N ALA A 267 -22.38 -12.03 3.49
CA ALA A 267 -22.43 -10.74 2.82
C ALA A 267 -22.43 -10.89 1.28
N THR A 268 -23.23 -10.05 0.61
CA THR A 268 -23.33 -10.02 -0.87
C THR A 268 -22.01 -9.67 -1.55
N PHE A 269 -21.12 -8.95 -0.85
CA PHE A 269 -19.75 -8.68 -1.30
C PHE A 269 -19.02 -9.93 -1.81
N TRP A 270 -19.20 -11.07 -1.15
CA TRP A 270 -18.48 -12.28 -1.55
C TRP A 270 -18.92 -12.87 -2.88
N SER A 271 -20.11 -12.50 -3.36
CA SER A 271 -20.61 -12.87 -4.68
C SER A 271 -20.06 -11.96 -5.79
N SER A 272 -19.57 -10.76 -5.45
CA SER A 272 -18.97 -9.83 -6.42
C SER A 272 -17.43 -9.88 -6.42
N LEU A 273 -16.80 -10.39 -5.36
CA LEU A 273 -15.35 -10.53 -5.26
C LEU A 273 -14.81 -11.47 -6.36
N ALA A 274 -13.85 -10.99 -7.15
CA ALA A 274 -13.18 -11.80 -8.15
C ALA A 274 -12.42 -12.97 -7.48
N GLN A 275 -12.76 -14.20 -7.85
CA GLN A 275 -12.14 -15.43 -7.32
C GLN A 275 -11.29 -16.16 -8.37
N THR A 276 -11.43 -15.78 -9.64
CA THR A 276 -10.69 -16.34 -10.77
C THR A 276 -9.93 -15.24 -11.50
N TYR A 277 -8.86 -15.64 -12.18
CA TYR A 277 -8.01 -14.77 -12.97
C TYR A 277 -8.02 -15.16 -14.44
N THR A 278 -8.03 -14.14 -15.30
CA THR A 278 -7.54 -14.20 -16.67
C THR A 278 -6.62 -13.01 -16.92
N PRO A 279 -5.61 -13.14 -17.81
CA PRO A 279 -4.68 -12.05 -18.10
C PRO A 279 -5.37 -10.72 -18.40
N LEU A 280 -4.87 -9.65 -17.78
CA LEU A 280 -5.34 -8.26 -17.95
C LEU A 280 -6.82 -8.02 -17.62
N GLN A 281 -7.49 -8.96 -16.94
CA GLN A 281 -8.87 -8.76 -16.50
C GLN A 281 -9.01 -7.53 -15.61
N GLN A 282 -10.22 -6.96 -15.57
CA GLN A 282 -10.53 -5.84 -14.69
C GLN A 282 -10.55 -6.21 -13.20
N GLY A 283 -10.90 -7.45 -12.85
CA GLY A 283 -11.15 -7.82 -11.45
C GLY A 283 -12.23 -6.94 -10.83
N ASN A 284 -12.02 -6.47 -9.61
CA ASN A 284 -12.90 -5.53 -8.89
C ASN A 284 -12.50 -4.06 -9.05
N TYR A 285 -11.63 -3.72 -10.01
CA TYR A 285 -11.33 -2.32 -10.34
C TYR A 285 -12.50 -1.64 -11.07
N PRO A 286 -12.58 -0.30 -11.09
CA PRO A 286 -13.63 0.39 -11.83
C PRO A 286 -13.43 0.25 -13.34
N ALA A 287 -14.54 0.32 -14.10
CA ALA A 287 -14.47 0.36 -15.57
C ALA A 287 -13.75 1.62 -16.08
N GLY A 288 -13.92 2.75 -15.38
CA GLY A 288 -13.20 4.00 -15.63
C GLY A 288 -12.67 4.62 -14.35
N MET A 289 -11.35 4.60 -14.15
CA MET A 289 -10.71 5.25 -13.00
C MET A 289 -10.67 6.76 -13.20
N GLY A 290 -11.19 7.52 -12.23
CA GLY A 290 -11.31 8.98 -12.34
C GLY A 290 -12.74 9.50 -12.26
N THR A 291 -13.74 8.63 -12.46
CA THR A 291 -15.16 8.97 -12.42
C THR A 291 -15.57 9.44 -11.03
N ALA A 292 -16.49 10.41 -10.97
CA ALA A 292 -17.03 10.92 -9.72
C ALA A 292 -17.79 9.85 -8.94
N GLY A 293 -17.79 9.98 -7.61
CA GLY A 293 -18.45 9.07 -6.68
C GLY A 293 -17.49 8.08 -6.01
N TYR A 294 -18.05 7.25 -5.13
CA TYR A 294 -17.32 6.20 -4.44
C TYR A 294 -17.14 4.96 -5.33
N HIS A 295 -16.02 4.28 -5.13
CA HIS A 295 -15.78 2.95 -5.68
C HIS A 295 -14.95 2.15 -4.66
N GLY A 296 -15.21 0.84 -4.55
CA GLY A 296 -14.55 -0.04 -3.57
C GLY A 296 -13.02 -0.11 -3.69
N SER A 297 -12.45 0.33 -4.81
CA SER A 297 -11.00 0.42 -4.98
C SER A 297 -10.35 1.60 -4.24
N ILE A 298 -11.12 2.58 -3.75
CA ILE A 298 -10.61 3.83 -3.18
C ILE A 298 -10.59 3.74 -1.66
N GLY A 299 -9.41 3.89 -1.06
CA GLY A 299 -9.23 3.88 0.40
C GLY A 299 -7.75 3.83 0.77
N LEU A 300 -7.44 3.74 2.07
CA LEU A 300 -6.07 3.40 2.50
C LEU A 300 -5.69 2.00 2.02
N LEU A 301 -6.65 1.08 2.02
CA LEU A 301 -6.61 -0.16 1.28
C LEU A 301 -7.95 -0.32 0.50
N PRO A 302 -7.95 -0.96 -0.67
CA PRO A 302 -9.18 -1.27 -1.39
C PRO A 302 -10.06 -2.29 -0.65
N GLU A 303 -11.31 -2.41 -1.06
CA GLU A 303 -12.35 -3.20 -0.38
C GLU A 303 -12.00 -4.68 -0.21
N TRP A 304 -11.35 -5.30 -1.20
CA TRP A 304 -10.90 -6.70 -1.08
C TRP A 304 -9.79 -6.89 -0.04
N ASP A 305 -8.92 -5.88 0.15
CA ASP A 305 -7.88 -5.90 1.17
C ASP A 305 -8.48 -5.62 2.56
N ALA A 306 -9.41 -4.66 2.65
CA ALA A 306 -10.14 -4.37 3.89
C ALA A 306 -11.01 -5.56 4.32
N ALA A 307 -11.69 -6.24 3.39
CA ALA A 307 -12.48 -7.43 3.65
C ALA A 307 -11.65 -8.59 4.19
N TYR A 308 -10.39 -8.75 3.73
CA TYR A 308 -9.47 -9.74 4.30
C TYR A 308 -9.15 -9.47 5.78
N LEU A 309 -9.06 -8.20 6.19
CA LEU A 309 -8.82 -7.80 7.58
C LEU A 309 -10.09 -7.82 8.45
N ALA A 310 -11.25 -7.59 7.83
CA ALA A 310 -12.56 -7.48 8.45
C ALA A 310 -13.35 -8.80 8.50
N SER A 311 -12.78 -9.92 8.06
CA SER A 311 -13.48 -11.22 8.03
C SER A 311 -12.56 -12.41 8.31
N SER A 312 -13.18 -13.57 8.55
CA SER A 312 -12.52 -14.88 8.59
C SER A 312 -12.81 -15.72 7.34
N ASP A 313 -13.41 -15.13 6.31
CA ASP A 313 -13.84 -15.86 5.12
C ASP A 313 -12.65 -16.24 4.21
N LEU A 314 -12.58 -17.51 3.82
CA LEU A 314 -11.47 -18.04 3.03
C LEU A 314 -11.39 -17.45 1.61
N ARG A 315 -12.51 -16.94 1.07
CA ARG A 315 -12.56 -16.29 -0.25
C ARG A 315 -11.71 -15.02 -0.33
N ALA A 316 -11.49 -14.36 0.82
CA ALA A 316 -10.77 -13.10 0.88
C ALA A 316 -9.30 -13.24 0.42
N TYR A 317 -8.62 -14.32 0.79
CA TYR A 317 -7.20 -14.52 0.44
C TYR A 317 -6.98 -14.58 -1.07
N ALA A 318 -7.78 -15.39 -1.78
CA ALA A 318 -7.72 -15.46 -3.23
C ALA A 318 -8.13 -14.13 -3.88
N GLY A 319 -9.16 -13.47 -3.34
CA GLY A 319 -9.63 -12.17 -3.85
C GLY A 319 -8.58 -11.07 -3.80
N VAL A 320 -7.76 -11.02 -2.74
CA VAL A 320 -6.61 -10.09 -2.65
C VAL A 320 -5.61 -10.35 -3.77
N ILE A 321 -5.21 -11.61 -3.97
CA ILE A 321 -4.19 -12.00 -4.95
C ILE A 321 -4.68 -11.78 -6.38
N VAL A 322 -5.93 -12.17 -6.69
CA VAL A 322 -6.55 -12.01 -8.00
C VAL A 322 -6.67 -10.54 -8.38
N ASN A 323 -7.09 -9.67 -7.46
CA ASN A 323 -7.13 -8.23 -7.71
C ASN A 323 -5.74 -7.62 -7.85
N ALA A 324 -4.75 -8.12 -7.11
CA ALA A 324 -3.37 -7.67 -7.28
C ALA A 324 -2.77 -8.10 -8.64
N TYR A 325 -3.07 -9.30 -9.15
CA TYR A 325 -2.72 -9.68 -10.52
C TYR A 325 -3.45 -8.86 -11.58
N SER A 326 -4.69 -8.45 -11.29
CA SER A 326 -5.50 -7.62 -12.19
C SER A 326 -4.96 -6.19 -12.32
N ALA A 327 -4.12 -5.72 -11.38
CA ALA A 327 -3.47 -4.41 -11.45
C ALA A 327 -2.49 -4.29 -12.63
N GLY A 328 -1.92 -5.42 -13.07
CA GLY A 328 -0.99 -5.48 -14.19
C GLY A 328 -1.56 -4.95 -15.52
N ARG A 329 -2.90 -4.84 -15.63
CA ARG A 329 -3.60 -4.25 -16.79
C ARG A 329 -3.32 -2.76 -17.01
N TYR A 330 -2.91 -2.03 -15.98
CA TYR A 330 -2.68 -0.59 -16.09
C TYR A 330 -1.30 -0.32 -16.71
N GLY A 331 -1.22 0.71 -17.55
CA GLY A 331 -0.01 1.14 -18.25
C GLY A 331 1.02 1.84 -17.36
N ILE A 332 1.32 1.30 -16.17
CA ILE A 332 2.17 1.94 -15.15
C ILE A 332 3.60 1.35 -15.07
N HIS A 333 3.90 0.32 -15.85
CA HIS A 333 5.13 -0.50 -15.71
C HIS A 333 6.30 0.05 -16.53
N PHE A 334 6.77 1.25 -16.18
CA PHE A 334 7.95 1.87 -16.80
C PHE A 334 9.24 1.35 -16.18
N ARG A 335 9.72 0.20 -16.65
CA ARG A 335 10.98 -0.40 -16.20
C ARG A 335 12.18 0.33 -16.80
N ASP A 336 13.14 0.69 -15.97
CA ASP A 336 14.42 1.23 -16.45
C ASP A 336 15.22 0.13 -17.16
N GLU A 337 15.47 0.28 -18.46
CA GLU A 337 16.17 -0.71 -19.28
C GLU A 337 17.65 -0.91 -18.92
N ARG A 338 18.27 0.01 -18.17
CA ARG A 338 19.66 -0.09 -17.75
C ARG A 338 19.80 -0.93 -16.49
N THR A 339 18.87 -0.76 -15.55
CA THR A 339 18.88 -1.48 -14.27
C THR A 339 17.98 -2.71 -14.25
N GLN A 340 17.04 -2.80 -15.19
CA GLN A 340 15.96 -3.79 -15.23
C GLN A 340 15.10 -3.77 -13.95
N ARG A 341 14.99 -2.61 -13.30
CA ARG A 341 14.17 -2.35 -12.09
C ARG A 341 13.22 -1.18 -12.36
N PRO A 342 12.23 -0.91 -11.48
CA PRO A 342 11.58 0.40 -11.44
C PRO A 342 12.64 1.53 -11.37
N LEU A 343 12.32 2.70 -11.92
CA LEU A 343 13.31 3.78 -12.04
C LEU A 343 13.72 4.38 -10.69
N ARG A 344 14.95 4.93 -10.66
CA ARG A 344 15.44 5.77 -9.57
C ARG A 344 15.16 7.24 -9.89
N PHE A 345 14.61 8.00 -8.95
CA PHE A 345 14.22 9.41 -9.19
C PHE A 345 15.45 10.29 -9.47
N SER A 346 16.56 10.02 -8.77
CA SER A 346 17.86 10.68 -8.99
C SER A 346 18.40 10.54 -10.41
N SER A 347 18.04 9.48 -11.14
CA SER A 347 18.52 9.23 -12.50
C SER A 347 17.74 9.99 -13.57
N TYR A 348 16.54 10.48 -13.26
CA TYR A 348 15.63 11.09 -14.22
C TYR A 348 14.96 12.37 -13.70
N PRO A 349 15.73 13.38 -13.22
CA PRO A 349 15.20 14.60 -12.60
C PRO A 349 14.17 15.32 -13.48
N ASN A 350 14.38 15.32 -14.79
CA ASN A 350 13.58 16.06 -15.77
C ASN A 350 12.66 15.21 -16.63
N LEU A 351 12.69 13.88 -16.52
CA LEU A 351 11.86 12.99 -17.35
C LEU A 351 10.40 13.08 -16.90
N VAL A 352 9.49 13.28 -17.85
CA VAL A 352 8.05 13.30 -17.59
C VAL A 352 7.36 12.30 -18.51
N LEU A 353 6.20 11.80 -18.11
CA LEU A 353 5.43 10.89 -18.95
C LEU A 353 4.88 11.59 -20.20
N ASP A 354 5.04 10.92 -21.33
CA ASP A 354 4.15 11.13 -22.48
C ASP A 354 2.74 10.60 -22.14
N GLY A 355 1.70 11.30 -22.59
CA GLY A 355 0.31 11.02 -22.21
C GLY A 355 -0.33 9.77 -22.85
N SER A 356 0.40 9.02 -23.68
CA SER A 356 -0.17 7.94 -24.52
C SER A 356 -0.32 6.57 -23.85
N SER A 357 0.21 6.35 -22.63
CA SER A 357 0.15 5.05 -21.93
C SER A 357 -1.08 4.85 -21.03
N GLY A 358 -2.19 5.55 -21.31
CA GLY A 358 -3.41 5.45 -20.50
C GLY A 358 -3.30 6.14 -19.13
N LEU A 359 -2.44 7.16 -19.01
CA LEU A 359 -2.22 7.88 -17.77
C LEU A 359 -2.92 9.24 -17.80
N ALA A 360 -3.81 9.50 -16.85
CA ALA A 360 -4.53 10.76 -16.77
C ALA A 360 -3.72 11.85 -16.04
N GLY A 361 -3.73 13.07 -16.60
CA GLY A 361 -3.13 14.26 -15.99
C GLY A 361 -1.62 14.15 -15.86
N THR A 362 -0.90 14.14 -16.99
CA THR A 362 0.56 14.21 -17.02
C THR A 362 1.03 15.67 -17.01
N GLY A 363 2.19 15.92 -16.39
CA GLY A 363 2.80 17.24 -16.25
C GLY A 363 3.70 17.62 -17.41
N ALA A 364 4.56 18.62 -17.17
CA ALA A 364 5.51 19.13 -18.17
C ALA A 364 6.98 19.00 -17.73
N SER A 365 7.88 18.84 -18.71
CA SER A 365 9.33 18.80 -18.50
C SER A 365 9.97 20.14 -18.83
N SER A 366 10.74 20.71 -17.90
CA SER A 366 11.55 21.92 -18.12
C SER A 366 12.71 21.73 -19.11
N LYS A 367 13.02 20.48 -19.48
CA LYS A 367 14.04 20.12 -20.47
C LYS A 367 13.46 19.46 -21.72
N ASN A 368 12.13 19.53 -21.88
CA ASN A 368 11.43 18.89 -22.99
C ASN A 368 11.79 17.39 -23.13
N THR A 369 11.97 16.70 -21.99
CA THR A 369 12.35 15.29 -21.93
C THR A 369 11.14 14.46 -21.49
N TYR A 370 10.66 13.61 -22.38
CA TYR A 370 9.48 12.78 -22.16
C TYR A 370 9.76 11.30 -22.40
N THR A 371 8.99 10.41 -21.77
CA THR A 371 8.99 8.99 -22.17
C THR A 371 8.55 8.87 -23.63
N PRO A 372 8.97 7.83 -24.38
CA PRO A 372 8.57 7.67 -25.76
C PRO A 372 7.04 7.57 -25.93
N THR A 373 6.51 8.19 -26.98
CA THR A 373 5.09 8.10 -27.33
C THR A 373 4.73 6.67 -27.71
N ALA A 374 3.74 6.12 -27.02
CA ALA A 374 3.16 4.81 -27.29
C ALA A 374 2.10 4.88 -28.39
N THR A 375 1.99 3.78 -29.14
CA THR A 375 0.99 3.58 -30.20
C THR A 375 0.12 2.36 -29.93
N GLY A 376 -0.90 2.17 -30.77
CA GLY A 376 -1.79 1.01 -30.71
C GLY A 376 -2.86 1.12 -29.63
N THR A 377 -3.33 -0.01 -29.11
CA THR A 377 -4.38 -0.04 -28.10
C THR A 377 -3.88 0.56 -26.78
N THR A 378 -4.56 1.62 -26.30
CA THR A 378 -4.22 2.30 -25.04
C THR A 378 -4.63 1.47 -23.83
N PRO A 379 -3.77 1.36 -22.79
CA PRO A 379 -4.14 0.79 -21.50
C PRO A 379 -5.35 1.50 -20.86
N PRO A 380 -6.10 0.79 -19.99
CA PRO A 380 -7.13 1.39 -19.16
C PRO A 380 -6.59 2.57 -18.35
N THR A 381 -7.41 3.61 -18.19
CA THR A 381 -7.00 4.83 -17.52
C THR A 381 -6.51 4.59 -16.09
N TRP A 382 -5.32 5.11 -15.78
CA TRP A 382 -4.82 5.27 -14.41
C TRP A 382 -4.87 6.73 -14.01
N ASN A 383 -5.55 7.04 -12.91
CA ASN A 383 -5.74 8.41 -12.43
C ASN A 383 -5.37 8.51 -10.95
N SER A 384 -4.34 9.31 -10.63
CA SER A 384 -3.86 9.54 -9.25
C SER A 384 -4.98 9.85 -8.27
N THR A 385 -6.01 10.55 -8.73
CA THR A 385 -7.09 11.03 -7.86
C THR A 385 -8.03 9.92 -7.36
N HIS A 386 -7.96 8.70 -7.93
CA HIS A 386 -8.78 7.54 -7.55
C HIS A 386 -7.97 6.22 -7.53
N HIS A 387 -6.64 6.29 -7.53
CA HIS A 387 -5.86 5.07 -7.67
C HIS A 387 -5.85 4.22 -6.39
N PRO A 388 -6.03 2.89 -6.52
CA PRO A 388 -5.99 1.96 -5.42
C PRO A 388 -4.57 1.75 -4.88
N SER A 389 -4.48 1.25 -3.64
CA SER A 389 -3.26 0.58 -3.16
C SER A 389 -3.12 -0.76 -3.90
N VAL A 390 -2.26 -0.82 -4.92
CA VAL A 390 -2.04 -2.02 -5.73
C VAL A 390 -0.89 -2.86 -5.18
N GLY A 391 -1.05 -4.18 -5.09
CA GLY A 391 0.01 -5.12 -4.70
C GLY A 391 0.41 -5.13 -3.21
N PHE A 392 0.22 -4.04 -2.46
CA PHE A 392 0.74 -3.93 -1.09
C PHE A 392 0.26 -5.04 -0.14
N MET A 393 -1.05 -5.25 -0.02
CA MET A 393 -1.57 -6.33 0.82
C MET A 393 -1.14 -7.70 0.30
N ALA A 394 -1.24 -7.95 -1.01
CA ALA A 394 -0.81 -9.21 -1.60
C ALA A 394 0.68 -9.53 -1.32
N TYR A 395 1.55 -8.51 -1.29
CA TYR A 395 2.93 -8.66 -0.84
C TYR A 395 3.02 -9.05 0.63
N LEU A 396 2.32 -8.34 1.52
CA LEU A 396 2.29 -8.67 2.95
C LEU A 396 1.81 -10.11 3.21
N LEU A 397 0.92 -10.63 2.38
CA LEU A 397 0.39 -11.99 2.53
C LEU A 397 1.28 -13.10 1.94
N THR A 398 2.07 -12.79 0.90
CA THR A 398 2.73 -13.82 0.07
C THR A 398 4.25 -13.70 -0.02
N GLY A 399 4.80 -12.52 0.30
CA GLY A 399 6.22 -12.19 0.12
C GLY A 399 6.72 -12.24 -1.32
N ARG A 400 5.83 -12.29 -2.33
CA ARG A 400 6.23 -12.41 -3.74
C ARG A 400 6.86 -11.13 -4.27
N PHE A 401 7.93 -11.30 -5.05
CA PHE A 401 8.62 -10.19 -5.70
C PHE A 401 7.68 -9.41 -6.63
N TYR A 402 6.82 -10.13 -7.38
CA TYR A 402 5.85 -9.52 -8.29
C TYR A 402 5.01 -8.43 -7.61
N PHE A 403 4.46 -8.69 -6.42
CA PHE A 403 3.60 -7.73 -5.73
C PHE A 403 4.37 -6.57 -5.09
N MET A 404 5.61 -6.80 -4.64
CA MET A 404 6.47 -5.71 -4.20
C MET A 404 6.74 -4.74 -5.35
N GLU A 405 7.11 -5.29 -6.51
CA GLU A 405 7.45 -4.50 -7.68
C GLU A 405 6.24 -3.74 -8.24
N GLU A 406 5.03 -4.31 -8.15
CA GLU A 406 3.78 -3.63 -8.50
C GLU A 406 3.60 -2.31 -7.72
N VAL A 407 3.85 -2.33 -6.41
CA VAL A 407 3.77 -1.13 -5.54
C VAL A 407 4.87 -0.13 -5.94
N GLN A 408 6.07 -0.61 -6.27
CA GLN A 408 7.17 0.23 -6.72
C GLN A 408 6.83 0.93 -8.04
N PHE A 409 6.23 0.23 -9.01
CA PHE A 409 5.78 0.83 -10.27
C PHE A 409 4.69 1.89 -10.07
N ALA A 410 3.75 1.63 -9.17
CA ALA A 410 2.76 2.64 -8.81
C ALA A 410 3.41 3.89 -8.17
N ALA A 411 4.44 3.74 -7.35
CA ALA A 411 5.17 4.88 -6.80
C ALA A 411 5.98 5.64 -7.87
N THR A 412 6.68 4.93 -8.76
CA THR A 412 7.51 5.56 -9.79
C THR A 412 6.69 6.26 -10.88
N VAL A 413 5.51 5.74 -11.24
CA VAL A 413 4.63 6.44 -12.19
C VAL A 413 4.07 7.74 -11.59
N HIS A 414 3.84 7.80 -10.27
CA HIS A 414 3.44 9.03 -9.59
C HIS A 414 4.56 10.07 -9.55
N TYR A 415 5.82 9.65 -9.51
CA TYR A 415 6.95 10.55 -9.72
C TYR A 415 6.95 11.13 -11.14
N LEU A 416 6.97 10.27 -12.16
CA LEU A 416 7.14 10.71 -13.55
C LEU A 416 5.97 11.55 -14.07
N LYS A 417 4.75 11.34 -13.60
CA LYS A 417 3.58 12.05 -14.14
C LYS A 417 3.51 13.52 -13.70
N ASN A 418 4.23 13.93 -12.67
CA ASN A 418 4.20 15.31 -12.19
C ASN A 418 5.15 16.21 -13.00
N THR A 419 4.84 17.51 -13.09
CA THR A 419 5.76 18.49 -13.70
C THR A 419 7.08 18.49 -12.94
N ASP A 420 8.21 18.47 -13.66
CA ASP A 420 9.53 18.27 -13.05
C ASP A 420 9.93 19.38 -12.06
N THR A 421 9.63 20.64 -12.37
CA THR A 421 9.88 21.78 -11.47
C THR A 421 8.97 21.75 -10.24
N GLN A 422 7.71 21.37 -10.39
CA GLN A 422 6.74 21.30 -9.30
C GLN A 422 7.07 20.19 -8.30
N ARG A 423 7.55 19.04 -8.80
CA ARG A 423 8.03 17.94 -7.94
C ARG A 423 9.46 18.14 -7.44
N GLN A 424 10.05 19.31 -7.69
CA GLN A 424 11.43 19.66 -7.31
C GLN A 424 12.44 18.63 -7.82
N PHE A 425 12.31 18.27 -9.09
CA PHE A 425 13.19 17.35 -9.83
C PHE A 425 13.22 15.96 -9.18
N SER A 426 14.37 15.50 -8.68
CA SER A 426 14.53 14.19 -8.05
C SER A 426 13.93 14.10 -6.65
N ALA A 427 13.57 15.22 -6.01
CA ALA A 427 12.93 15.20 -4.69
C ALA A 427 11.55 14.53 -4.74
N GLY A 428 10.84 14.58 -5.88
CA GLY A 428 9.56 13.91 -6.04
C GLY A 428 8.46 14.45 -5.12
N VAL A 429 8.42 15.77 -4.90
CA VAL A 429 7.39 16.41 -4.09
C VAL A 429 6.02 16.30 -4.76
N LEU A 430 5.02 15.81 -4.03
CA LEU A 430 3.65 15.59 -4.48
C LEU A 430 2.76 16.72 -3.96
N LEU A 431 2.65 17.80 -4.73
CA LEU A 431 1.86 18.97 -4.35
C LEU A 431 0.36 18.67 -4.32
N SER A 432 -0.37 19.21 -3.34
CA SER A 432 -1.83 19.07 -3.21
C SER A 432 -2.61 20.00 -4.15
N ASN A 433 -1.93 20.99 -4.74
CA ASN A 433 -2.52 22.09 -5.47
C ASN A 433 -1.96 22.27 -6.89
N ALA A 434 -1.27 21.26 -7.44
CA ALA A 434 -0.59 21.44 -8.72
C ALA A 434 -0.43 20.15 -9.53
N GLY A 435 -0.34 20.35 -10.85
CA GLY A 435 0.02 19.32 -11.81
C GLY A 435 -0.98 18.17 -11.84
N ALA A 436 -0.44 16.96 -11.74
CA ALA A 436 -1.19 15.73 -11.85
C ALA A 436 -2.08 15.39 -10.64
N ASN A 437 -2.08 16.26 -9.62
CA ASN A 437 -2.62 16.01 -8.30
C ASN A 437 -3.62 17.11 -7.89
N THR A 438 -4.84 16.68 -7.56
CA THR A 438 -5.69 17.40 -6.58
C THR A 438 -5.30 16.97 -5.16
N THR A 439 -5.89 17.57 -4.11
CA THR A 439 -5.63 17.21 -2.70
C THR A 439 -5.69 15.68 -2.47
N ARG A 440 -6.74 15.01 -2.96
CA ARG A 440 -6.86 13.54 -2.87
C ARG A 440 -5.82 12.79 -3.71
N GLY A 441 -5.41 13.33 -4.86
CA GLY A 441 -4.37 12.75 -5.69
C GLY A 441 -3.02 12.71 -4.98
N ALA A 442 -2.63 13.82 -4.34
CA ALA A 442 -1.44 13.89 -3.52
C ALA A 442 -1.52 12.97 -2.30
N ALA A 443 -2.70 12.86 -1.67
CA ALA A 443 -2.95 11.93 -0.57
C ALA A 443 -2.62 10.48 -0.95
N TRP A 444 -3.25 9.99 -2.02
CA TRP A 444 -3.05 8.62 -2.48
C TRP A 444 -1.64 8.37 -3.01
N ALA A 445 -1.03 9.35 -3.68
CA ALA A 445 0.33 9.20 -4.18
C ALA A 445 1.33 9.11 -3.02
N THR A 446 1.11 9.88 -1.94
CA THR A 446 1.91 9.82 -0.71
C THR A 446 1.71 8.49 0.03
N ARG A 447 0.48 7.98 0.11
CA ARG A 447 0.18 6.63 0.65
C ARG A 447 1.00 5.58 -0.11
N THR A 448 0.94 5.58 -1.44
CA THR A 448 1.65 4.62 -2.28
C THR A 448 3.18 4.76 -2.16
N LEU A 449 3.71 5.98 -2.05
CA LEU A 449 5.14 6.22 -1.80
C LEU A 449 5.59 5.65 -0.45
N ALA A 450 4.81 5.87 0.62
CA ALA A 450 5.09 5.32 1.94
C ALA A 450 5.02 3.77 1.93
N GLN A 451 4.03 3.19 1.24
CA GLN A 451 3.91 1.76 1.05
C GLN A 451 5.13 1.18 0.31
N ALA A 452 5.58 1.81 -0.78
CA ALA A 452 6.77 1.38 -1.53
C ALA A 452 8.04 1.43 -0.66
N ALA A 453 8.25 2.52 0.10
CA ALA A 453 9.37 2.63 1.05
C ALA A 453 9.30 1.59 2.17
N CYS A 454 8.09 1.21 2.60
CA CYS A 454 7.85 0.24 3.66
C CYS A 454 8.24 -1.18 3.26
N ILE A 455 7.93 -1.59 2.02
CA ILE A 455 8.06 -2.99 1.59
C ILE A 455 9.30 -3.29 0.75
N THR A 456 9.97 -2.25 0.25
CA THR A 456 11.25 -2.42 -0.44
C THR A 456 12.28 -2.89 0.59
N PRO A 457 12.95 -4.05 0.39
CA PRO A 457 13.85 -4.64 1.38
C PRO A 457 14.95 -3.69 1.84
N ASP A 458 15.39 -3.86 3.08
CA ASP A 458 16.48 -3.07 3.66
C ASP A 458 17.78 -3.21 2.87
N SER A 459 17.99 -4.38 2.23
CA SER A 459 19.14 -4.65 1.38
C SER A 459 19.08 -3.94 0.02
N ASP A 460 17.91 -3.49 -0.44
CA ASP A 460 17.78 -2.71 -1.67
C ASP A 460 17.96 -1.21 -1.36
N THR A 461 19.19 -0.84 -1.03
CA THR A 461 19.55 0.54 -0.67
C THR A 461 19.33 1.52 -1.82
N ALA A 462 19.36 1.02 -3.06
CA ALA A 462 19.14 1.79 -4.27
C ALA A 462 17.71 2.33 -4.36
N LEU A 463 16.71 1.46 -4.47
CA LEU A 463 15.32 1.93 -4.63
C LEU A 463 14.72 2.40 -3.32
N ARG A 464 15.03 1.72 -2.21
CA ARG A 464 14.51 2.14 -0.91
C ARG A 464 15.00 3.55 -0.53
N GLY A 465 16.26 3.85 -0.84
CA GLY A 465 16.84 5.17 -0.62
C GLY A 465 16.09 6.28 -1.36
N GLU A 466 15.72 6.05 -2.62
CA GLU A 466 14.94 7.00 -3.44
C GLU A 466 13.56 7.28 -2.82
N PHE A 467 12.83 6.23 -2.43
CA PHE A 467 11.49 6.38 -1.86
C PHE A 467 11.54 7.08 -0.49
N LEU A 468 12.51 6.76 0.36
CA LEU A 468 12.68 7.41 1.66
C LEU A 468 13.09 8.88 1.51
N ALA A 469 14.04 9.19 0.63
CA ALA A 469 14.47 10.57 0.36
C ALA A 469 13.33 11.41 -0.21
N SER A 470 12.50 10.84 -1.09
CA SER A 470 11.33 11.51 -1.63
C SER A 470 10.25 11.74 -0.57
N LEU A 471 9.97 10.75 0.28
CA LEU A 471 9.03 10.91 1.38
C LEU A 471 9.50 11.99 2.37
N GLU A 472 10.79 12.01 2.70
CA GLU A 472 11.35 13.05 3.57
C GLU A 472 11.28 14.45 2.92
N SER A 473 11.50 14.54 1.60
CA SER A 473 11.33 15.79 0.86
C SER A 473 9.89 16.30 0.88
N ASN A 474 8.91 15.40 0.74
CA ASN A 474 7.49 15.72 0.90
C ASN A 474 7.20 16.24 2.33
N VAL A 475 7.66 15.53 3.36
CA VAL A 475 7.53 15.96 4.76
C VAL A 475 8.12 17.35 4.98
N ASN A 476 9.33 17.60 4.47
CA ASN A 476 10.02 18.88 4.61
C ASN A 476 9.29 20.02 3.89
N PHE A 477 8.77 19.76 2.69
CA PHE A 477 7.97 20.73 1.94
C PHE A 477 6.73 21.15 2.72
N TYR A 478 5.93 20.17 3.15
CA TYR A 478 4.68 20.41 3.86
C TYR A 478 4.90 21.05 5.23
N HIS A 479 5.89 20.57 6.00
CA HIS A 479 6.27 21.19 7.27
C HIS A 479 6.72 22.64 7.08
N GLY A 480 7.63 22.90 6.12
CA GLY A 480 8.15 24.23 5.86
C GLY A 480 7.06 25.23 5.45
N ARG A 481 6.06 24.79 4.67
CA ARG A 481 4.97 25.66 4.19
C ARG A 481 3.87 25.89 5.24
N TYR A 482 3.52 24.86 6.01
CA TYR A 482 2.30 24.88 6.83
C TYR A 482 2.54 24.91 8.34
N VAL A 483 3.72 24.49 8.80
CA VAL A 483 4.06 24.46 10.23
C VAL A 483 5.07 25.55 10.58
N ALA A 484 6.09 25.74 9.74
CA ALA A 484 7.11 26.77 9.96
C ALA A 484 6.64 28.19 9.60
N MET A 485 5.50 28.31 8.91
CA MET A 485 4.80 29.58 8.64
C MET A 485 3.46 29.57 9.38
N ALA A 486 2.87 30.75 9.63
CA ALA A 486 1.59 30.84 10.31
C ALA A 486 0.49 30.02 9.60
N ASN A 487 0.36 30.22 8.28
CA ASN A 487 -0.54 29.52 7.34
C ASN A 487 -1.95 29.21 7.89
N ASN A 488 -2.74 28.40 7.20
CA ASN A 488 -4.13 28.15 7.59
C ASN A 488 -4.21 27.47 8.99
N PRO A 489 -4.70 28.14 10.04
CA PRO A 489 -4.68 27.62 11.40
C PRO A 489 -5.62 26.42 11.61
N LEU A 490 -6.59 26.23 10.69
CA LEU A 490 -7.55 25.14 10.70
C LEU A 490 -6.97 23.82 10.14
N GLY A 491 -5.73 23.81 9.65
CA GLY A 491 -5.05 22.60 9.21
C GLY A 491 -5.42 22.13 7.78
N PHE A 492 -5.88 23.04 6.93
CA PHE A 492 -6.13 22.74 5.51
C PHE A 492 -4.89 23.04 4.67
N VAL A 493 -4.34 22.00 4.01
CA VAL A 493 -3.33 22.24 2.97
C VAL A 493 -3.99 22.94 1.79
N GLN A 494 -3.23 23.72 1.03
CA GLN A 494 -3.75 24.42 -0.13
C GLN A 494 -4.41 23.43 -1.09
N PRO A 495 -5.68 23.63 -1.44
CA PRO A 495 -6.38 22.83 -2.43
C PRO A 495 -6.02 23.26 -3.86
N TYR A 496 -6.40 22.45 -4.85
CA TYR A 496 -6.10 22.73 -6.26
C TYR A 496 -6.83 23.95 -6.80
N SER A 497 -8.07 24.16 -6.37
CA SER A 497 -8.90 25.31 -6.74
C SER A 497 -9.89 25.59 -5.62
N ASP A 498 -10.59 26.71 -5.72
CA ASP A 498 -11.81 26.91 -4.96
C ASP A 498 -12.86 25.91 -5.46
N TYR A 499 -13.61 25.33 -4.54
CA TYR A 499 -14.64 24.33 -4.82
C TYR A 499 -16.02 24.95 -5.08
N THR A 500 -16.19 26.25 -4.77
CA THR A 500 -17.41 27.01 -5.06
C THR A 500 -17.19 28.05 -6.16
N THR A 501 -18.15 28.96 -6.35
CA THR A 501 -18.10 29.97 -7.40
C THR A 501 -17.20 31.11 -6.95
N ASN A 502 -16.15 31.39 -7.72
CA ASN A 502 -15.31 32.57 -7.51
C ASN A 502 -16.17 33.84 -7.36
N GLY A 503 -15.93 34.62 -6.32
CA GLY A 503 -16.60 35.90 -6.04
C GLY A 503 -17.65 35.84 -4.93
N ASP A 504 -17.74 34.74 -4.18
CA ASP A 504 -18.60 34.64 -2.99
C ASP A 504 -17.93 35.17 -1.70
N GLY A 505 -16.67 35.62 -1.81
CA GLY A 505 -15.89 36.21 -0.72
C GLY A 505 -15.29 35.18 0.23
N LYS A 506 -15.35 33.89 -0.10
CA LYS A 506 -14.86 32.78 0.73
C LYS A 506 -14.11 31.79 -0.14
N TYR A 507 -13.25 31.01 0.49
CA TYR A 507 -12.61 29.87 -0.16
C TYR A 507 -13.24 28.59 0.37
N PHE A 508 -13.72 27.73 -0.51
CA PHE A 508 -14.24 26.41 -0.15
C PHE A 508 -13.34 25.27 -0.63
N GLU A 509 -13.32 24.19 0.15
CA GLU A 509 -12.66 22.94 -0.24
C GLU A 509 -13.55 21.74 0.05
N ALA A 510 -13.37 20.68 -0.74
CA ALA A 510 -13.95 19.37 -0.48
C ALA A 510 -13.32 18.71 0.76
N ALA A 511 -14.06 18.66 1.87
CA ALA A 511 -13.50 18.29 3.17
C ALA A 511 -12.99 16.83 3.20
N TRP A 512 -13.66 15.93 2.49
CA TRP A 512 -13.29 14.52 2.37
C TRP A 512 -11.93 14.32 1.66
N MET A 513 -11.50 15.22 0.76
CA MET A 513 -10.15 15.14 0.17
C MET A 513 -9.06 15.39 1.20
N GLN A 514 -9.32 16.32 2.12
CA GLN A 514 -8.41 16.70 3.21
C GLN A 514 -8.35 15.59 4.26
N ASP A 515 -9.45 14.87 4.47
CA ASP A 515 -9.50 13.68 5.32
C ASP A 515 -8.63 12.56 4.76
N PHE A 516 -8.71 12.28 3.46
CA PHE A 516 -7.84 11.31 2.79
C PHE A 516 -6.36 11.68 2.93
N PHE A 517 -6.04 12.97 2.79
CA PHE A 517 -4.69 13.49 2.96
C PHE A 517 -4.19 13.27 4.39
N THR A 518 -5.01 13.60 5.38
CA THR A 518 -4.72 13.43 6.81
C THR A 518 -4.50 11.95 7.12
N ALA A 519 -5.42 11.08 6.68
CA ALA A 519 -5.34 9.65 6.87
C ALA A 519 -4.08 9.03 6.23
N SER A 520 -3.65 9.51 5.07
CA SER A 520 -2.47 9.00 4.37
C SER A 520 -1.17 9.29 5.15
N TYR A 521 -1.03 10.49 5.72
CA TYR A 521 0.10 10.81 6.60
C TYR A 521 0.03 10.09 7.95
N GLY A 522 -1.17 9.94 8.52
CA GLY A 522 -1.38 9.17 9.75
C GLY A 522 -0.99 7.70 9.59
N TYR A 523 -1.36 7.11 8.46
CA TYR A 523 -0.95 5.74 8.12
C TYR A 523 0.55 5.62 7.86
N ALA A 524 1.17 6.59 7.18
CA ALA A 524 2.61 6.59 6.96
C ALA A 524 3.42 6.75 8.28
N LEU A 525 2.91 7.49 9.27
CA LEU A 525 3.49 7.54 10.62
C LEU A 525 3.48 6.16 11.30
N ASP A 526 2.39 5.41 11.14
CA ASP A 526 2.22 4.08 11.71
C ASP A 526 3.23 3.05 11.16
N MET A 527 3.67 3.25 9.92
CA MET A 527 4.73 2.45 9.31
C MET A 527 6.11 2.75 9.90
N ASP A 528 6.30 3.80 10.71
CA ASP A 528 7.57 4.22 11.35
C ASP A 528 8.79 4.02 10.43
N LEU A 529 8.74 4.64 9.26
CA LEU A 529 9.79 4.52 8.25
C LEU A 529 11.12 5.12 8.75
N PRO A 530 12.28 4.61 8.30
CA PRO A 530 13.59 5.06 8.75
C PRO A 530 14.00 6.41 8.10
N LEU A 531 13.19 7.45 8.32
CA LEU A 531 13.54 8.84 8.01
C LEU A 531 14.56 9.38 9.00
N SER A 532 15.22 10.50 8.66
CA SER A 532 16.09 11.21 9.60
C SER A 532 15.34 11.60 10.88
N ALA A 533 16.07 11.82 11.99
CA ALA A 533 15.46 12.25 13.25
C ALA A 533 14.63 13.54 13.07
N THR A 534 15.17 14.50 12.31
CA THR A 534 14.47 15.73 11.93
C THR A 534 13.25 15.45 11.06
N GLY A 535 13.37 14.58 10.06
CA GLY A 535 12.25 14.16 9.20
C GLY A 535 11.11 13.54 10.00
N LYS A 536 11.42 12.65 10.97
CA LYS A 536 10.41 12.07 11.87
C LYS A 536 9.70 13.10 12.73
N THR A 537 10.44 14.06 13.28
CA THR A 537 9.85 15.14 14.08
C THR A 537 8.96 16.02 13.22
N ARG A 538 9.44 16.45 12.05
CA ARG A 538 8.65 17.27 11.11
C ARG A 538 7.40 16.55 10.62
N MET A 539 7.46 15.24 10.38
CA MET A 539 6.30 14.45 9.98
C MET A 539 5.23 14.43 11.06
N ARG A 540 5.62 14.25 12.34
CA ARG A 540 4.69 14.30 13.48
C ARG A 540 4.08 15.69 13.66
N GLU A 541 4.90 16.74 13.58
CA GLU A 541 4.43 18.13 13.70
C GLU A 541 3.47 18.51 12.56
N PHE A 542 3.81 18.13 11.32
CA PHE A 542 2.94 18.34 10.18
C PHE A 542 1.63 17.56 10.30
N PHE A 543 1.69 16.28 10.69
CA PHE A 543 0.48 15.49 10.92
C PHE A 543 -0.42 16.11 12.01
N ALA A 544 0.17 16.55 13.13
CA ALA A 544 -0.58 17.22 14.20
C ALA A 544 -1.23 18.53 13.73
N TRP A 545 -0.53 19.33 12.91
CA TRP A 545 -1.11 20.51 12.27
C TRP A 545 -2.24 20.14 11.31
N LYS A 546 -2.04 19.14 10.43
CA LYS A 546 -3.03 18.70 9.45
C LYS A 546 -4.29 18.13 10.12
N ALA A 547 -4.12 17.39 11.20
CA ALA A 547 -5.21 16.77 11.96
C ALA A 547 -6.15 17.79 12.61
N ARG A 548 -5.73 19.05 12.78
CA ARG A 548 -6.61 20.14 13.25
C ARG A 548 -7.88 20.24 12.40
N SER A 549 -7.81 19.94 11.10
CA SER A 549 -8.98 20.05 10.20
C SER A 549 -10.09 19.08 10.54
N ILE A 550 -9.76 17.87 10.99
CA ILE A 550 -10.76 16.86 11.37
C ILE A 550 -11.15 17.00 12.85
N ILE A 551 -10.19 17.28 13.72
CA ILE A 551 -10.44 17.49 15.16
C ILE A 551 -11.38 18.68 15.35
N GLY A 552 -11.12 19.78 14.65
CA GLY A 552 -11.89 21.00 14.80
C GLY A 552 -13.29 20.95 14.18
N ARG A 553 -13.49 20.22 13.06
CA ARG A 553 -14.84 19.93 12.54
C ARG A 553 -15.66 19.08 13.50
N LEU A 554 -15.01 18.22 14.28
CA LEU A 554 -15.61 17.44 15.38
C LEU A 554 -15.59 18.24 16.72
N GLY A 555 -15.80 19.55 16.63
CA GLY A 555 -15.84 20.50 17.74
C GLY A 555 -17.05 20.32 18.66
N GLY A 556 -17.17 21.17 19.67
CA GLY A 556 -18.28 21.16 20.61
C GLY A 556 -19.46 22.02 20.20
N THR A 557 -20.15 22.55 21.21
CA THR A 557 -21.36 23.36 21.08
C THR A 557 -21.12 24.84 21.37
N ALA A 558 -19.89 25.27 21.65
CA ALA A 558 -19.61 26.68 21.87
C ALA A 558 -19.74 27.48 20.55
N PRO A 559 -20.08 28.78 20.61
CA PRO A 559 -20.20 29.63 19.42
C PRO A 559 -18.93 29.72 18.56
N THR A 560 -17.75 29.47 19.14
CA THR A 560 -16.45 29.48 18.47
C THR A 560 -16.02 28.10 17.94
N GLU A 561 -16.85 27.07 18.09
CA GLU A 561 -16.56 25.69 17.65
C GLU A 561 -17.41 25.28 16.45
N TYR A 562 -16.92 24.34 15.65
CA TYR A 562 -17.71 23.67 14.62
C TYR A 562 -18.59 22.60 15.27
N LEU A 563 -19.88 22.57 14.96
CA LEU A 563 -20.78 21.59 15.56
C LEU A 563 -20.50 20.18 15.04
N TYR A 564 -19.99 19.27 15.89
CA TYR A 564 -19.55 17.94 15.45
C TYR A 564 -20.57 17.16 14.63
N ARG A 565 -21.87 17.33 14.93
CA ARG A 565 -22.97 16.60 14.30
C ARG A 565 -23.11 16.89 12.80
N ASP A 566 -22.49 17.98 12.35
CA ASP A 566 -22.48 18.47 10.97
C ASP A 566 -21.09 18.36 10.33
N ALA A 567 -20.15 17.62 10.93
CA ALA A 567 -18.77 17.56 10.45
C ALA A 567 -18.65 16.97 9.03
N ALA A 568 -19.56 16.07 8.65
CA ALA A 568 -19.55 15.34 7.38
C ALA A 568 -20.22 16.12 6.22
N VAL A 569 -19.84 17.39 6.05
CA VAL A 569 -20.22 18.21 4.89
C VAL A 569 -19.39 17.87 3.66
N TYR A 570 -19.96 18.09 2.46
CA TYR A 570 -19.23 17.91 1.20
C TYR A 570 -18.12 18.95 1.04
N THR A 571 -18.48 20.23 1.15
CA THR A 571 -17.58 21.37 1.12
C THR A 571 -17.57 22.10 2.44
N VAL A 572 -16.42 22.69 2.78
CA VAL A 572 -16.23 23.50 3.99
C VAL A 572 -15.54 24.81 3.61
N ALA A 573 -16.00 25.91 4.18
CA ALA A 573 -15.32 27.19 4.04
C ALA A 573 -14.02 27.16 4.86
N ILE A 574 -12.89 27.47 4.23
CA ILE A 574 -11.56 27.38 4.84
C ILE A 574 -10.83 28.74 4.93
N ALA A 575 -11.33 29.77 4.25
CA ALA A 575 -10.85 31.14 4.36
C ALA A 575 -11.98 32.18 4.07
N PRO A 576 -11.93 33.38 4.67
CA PRO A 576 -12.83 34.50 4.38
C PRO A 576 -12.33 35.36 3.20
N SER A 577 -11.88 34.72 2.13
CA SER A 577 -11.42 35.36 0.89
C SER A 577 -11.37 34.31 -0.21
N ASP A 578 -11.69 34.66 -1.46
CA ASP A 578 -11.46 33.78 -2.64
C ASP A 578 -9.97 33.62 -3.00
N THR A 579 -9.09 34.46 -2.43
CA THR A 579 -7.66 34.49 -2.78
C THR A 579 -6.74 34.52 -1.55
N PRO A 580 -6.88 33.57 -0.61
CA PRO A 580 -6.03 33.53 0.57
C PRO A 580 -4.58 33.18 0.19
N ASP A 581 -3.61 33.87 0.80
CA ASP A 581 -2.19 33.61 0.53
C ASP A 581 -1.67 32.40 1.31
N TYR A 582 -1.73 31.24 0.65
CA TYR A 582 -1.09 30.02 1.12
C TYR A 582 0.44 30.01 0.93
N THR A 583 0.98 30.84 0.03
CA THR A 583 2.40 30.81 -0.34
C THR A 583 3.26 31.59 0.63
N GLY A 584 2.86 32.82 0.98
CA GLY A 584 3.43 33.58 2.10
C GLY A 584 2.81 33.21 3.45
N GLY A 585 1.67 32.49 3.44
CA GLY A 585 1.00 32.00 4.65
C GLY A 585 0.20 33.08 5.40
N THR A 586 0.05 34.28 4.83
CA THR A 586 -0.56 35.44 5.49
C THR A 586 -2.09 35.42 5.49
N GLY A 587 -2.74 34.54 4.71
CA GLY A 587 -4.20 34.42 4.68
C GLY A 587 -4.90 35.49 3.84
N PRO A 588 -6.09 35.98 4.22
CA PRO A 588 -6.71 35.87 5.55
C PRO A 588 -7.24 34.47 5.85
N TRP A 589 -7.36 34.15 7.15
CA TRP A 589 -7.90 32.88 7.65
C TRP A 589 -9.03 33.14 8.64
N PHE A 590 -9.94 32.17 8.81
CA PHE A 590 -10.92 32.24 9.91
C PHE A 590 -10.20 32.20 11.27
N ALA A 591 -10.66 33.02 12.21
CA ALA A 591 -10.06 33.11 13.54
C ALA A 591 -10.40 31.90 14.41
N ASP A 592 -11.57 31.29 14.19
CA ASP A 592 -12.04 30.12 14.90
C ASP A 592 -12.95 29.24 14.01
N TRP A 593 -13.33 28.09 14.55
CA TRP A 593 -14.15 27.11 13.86
C TRP A 593 -15.63 27.49 13.77
N GLY A 594 -16.12 28.38 14.65
CA GLY A 594 -17.47 28.92 14.60
C GLY A 594 -17.69 29.85 13.41
N GLN A 595 -16.67 30.65 13.05
CA GLN A 595 -16.66 31.43 11.82
C GLN A 595 -16.68 30.54 10.57
N ALA A 596 -15.85 29.48 10.55
CA ALA A 596 -15.84 28.51 9.45
C ALA A 596 -17.18 27.77 9.33
N TYR A 597 -17.79 27.37 10.46
CA TYR A 597 -19.12 26.76 10.51
C TYR A 597 -20.18 27.69 9.92
N THR A 598 -20.22 28.94 10.39
CA THR A 598 -21.17 29.96 9.91
C THR A 598 -21.00 30.22 8.42
N ALA A 599 -19.75 30.32 7.94
CA ALA A 599 -19.45 30.51 6.54
C ALA A 599 -19.88 29.32 5.68
N THR A 600 -19.81 28.10 6.22
CA THR A 600 -20.16 26.83 5.55
C THR A 600 -21.67 26.59 5.51
N THR A 601 -22.37 26.81 6.62
CA THR A 601 -23.80 26.45 6.77
C THR A 601 -24.74 27.62 6.58
N GLY A 602 -24.23 28.85 6.62
CA GLY A 602 -25.02 30.08 6.64
C GLY A 602 -25.65 30.40 8.00
N SER A 603 -25.32 29.67 9.07
CA SER A 603 -25.86 29.89 10.41
C SER A 603 -24.82 29.62 11.50
N PRO A 604 -24.84 30.35 12.63
CA PRO A 604 -23.93 30.08 13.75
C PRO A 604 -24.20 28.72 14.39
N ASN A 605 -23.20 28.18 15.12
CA ASN A 605 -23.35 26.96 15.90
C ASN A 605 -24.56 27.11 16.84
N SER A 606 -25.56 26.22 16.69
CA SER A 606 -26.81 26.29 17.46
C SER A 606 -26.64 25.97 18.94
N GLY A 607 -25.50 25.40 19.33
CA GLY A 607 -25.23 24.95 20.68
C GLY A 607 -25.88 23.62 21.07
N ILE A 608 -26.49 22.91 20.10
CA ILE A 608 -27.33 21.73 20.38
C ILE A 608 -26.62 20.43 19.95
N ALA A 609 -26.19 19.65 20.95
CA ALA A 609 -25.67 18.29 20.77
C ALA A 609 -26.76 17.27 20.37
N GLY A 610 -26.36 16.05 19.95
CA GLY A 610 -27.25 14.94 19.55
C GLY A 610 -26.73 14.08 18.40
N ASP A 611 -27.65 13.48 17.65
CA ASP A 611 -27.40 12.61 16.50
C ASP A 611 -26.57 13.22 15.37
N LEU A 612 -25.69 12.41 14.78
CA LEU A 612 -24.95 12.73 13.57
C LEU A 612 -25.94 12.94 12.41
N ARG A 613 -25.73 13.95 11.57
CA ARG A 613 -26.61 14.24 10.42
C ARG A 613 -25.83 14.68 9.19
N GLY A 614 -26.55 14.82 8.08
CA GLY A 614 -25.95 15.15 6.79
C GLY A 614 -25.07 14.04 6.21
N GLY A 615 -24.39 14.34 5.10
CA GLY A 615 -23.40 13.46 4.47
C GLY A 615 -23.88 12.05 4.15
N TYR A 616 -25.15 11.89 3.76
CA TYR A 616 -25.79 10.60 3.46
C TYR A 616 -25.72 9.57 4.60
N PHE A 617 -25.68 10.03 5.85
CA PHE A 617 -25.73 9.15 7.02
C PHE A 617 -26.91 8.16 6.94
N PRO A 618 -26.74 6.86 7.25
CA PRO A 618 -25.56 6.22 7.85
C PRO A 618 -24.60 5.53 6.86
N ASP A 619 -24.59 5.90 5.57
CA ASP A 619 -23.76 5.24 4.55
C ASP A 619 -22.26 5.34 4.86
N ALA A 620 -21.62 4.19 5.11
CA ALA A 620 -20.19 4.09 5.40
C ALA A 620 -19.29 4.42 4.21
N THR A 621 -19.82 4.49 2.98
CA THR A 621 -19.07 4.89 1.78
C THR A 621 -19.09 6.40 1.53
N SER A 622 -19.82 7.14 2.35
CA SER A 622 -19.98 8.59 2.28
C SER A 622 -19.10 9.32 3.31
N TYR A 623 -19.34 10.63 3.50
CA TYR A 623 -18.43 11.56 4.19
C TYR A 623 -18.16 11.23 5.66
N TRP A 624 -19.12 10.63 6.37
CA TRP A 624 -18.88 10.11 7.73
C TRP A 624 -17.90 8.94 7.75
N GLY A 625 -17.97 8.06 6.74
CA GLY A 625 -16.93 7.06 6.50
C GLY A 625 -15.62 7.69 6.09
N ASN A 626 -15.61 8.59 5.10
CA ASN A 626 -14.38 9.19 4.58
C ASN A 626 -13.53 9.90 5.65
N LEU A 627 -14.17 10.54 6.64
CA LEU A 627 -13.48 11.21 7.74
C LEU A 627 -12.98 10.26 8.84
N GLN A 628 -13.51 9.04 8.91
CA GLN A 628 -13.25 8.08 9.98
C GLN A 628 -11.76 7.70 10.09
N PRO A 629 -11.01 7.41 9.01
CA PRO A 629 -9.58 7.17 9.11
C PRO A 629 -8.78 8.37 9.61
N ALA A 630 -9.14 9.59 9.22
CA ALA A 630 -8.41 10.79 9.62
C ALA A 630 -8.47 11.00 11.14
N ILE A 631 -9.67 10.93 11.73
CA ILE A 631 -9.84 11.04 13.18
C ILE A 631 -9.25 9.84 13.92
N ALA A 632 -9.36 8.62 13.37
CA ALA A 632 -8.76 7.44 13.96
C ALA A 632 -7.23 7.57 14.12
N TYR A 633 -6.53 8.03 13.08
CA TYR A 633 -5.09 8.26 13.18
C TYR A 633 -4.72 9.44 14.08
N ALA A 634 -5.56 10.48 14.14
CA ALA A 634 -5.33 11.59 15.06
C ALA A 634 -5.37 11.12 16.53
N VAL A 635 -6.30 10.22 16.87
CA VAL A 635 -6.34 9.57 18.20
C VAL A 635 -5.15 8.62 18.40
N GLU A 636 -4.82 7.82 17.38
CA GLU A 636 -3.73 6.85 17.47
C GLU A 636 -2.37 7.50 17.74
N HIS A 637 -2.11 8.65 17.12
CA HIS A 637 -0.88 9.42 17.33
C HIS A 637 -1.00 10.50 18.41
N SER A 638 -2.04 10.40 19.26
CA SER A 638 -2.24 11.26 20.44
C SER A 638 -2.23 12.76 20.13
N VAL A 639 -2.81 13.17 19.00
CA VAL A 639 -2.94 14.59 18.68
C VAL A 639 -3.88 15.26 19.70
N PRO A 640 -3.50 16.41 20.31
CA PRO A 640 -4.33 17.07 21.30
C PRO A 640 -5.76 17.32 20.82
N GLY A 641 -6.75 16.99 21.66
CA GLY A 641 -8.19 17.12 21.36
C GLY A 641 -8.79 16.02 20.49
N ALA A 642 -7.97 15.15 19.87
CA ALA A 642 -8.48 14.11 18.97
C ALA A 642 -9.37 13.09 19.68
N LEU A 643 -9.01 12.67 20.90
CA LEU A 643 -9.80 11.70 21.65
C LEU A 643 -11.19 12.25 22.02
N ASP A 644 -11.26 13.53 22.40
CA ASP A 644 -12.54 14.16 22.75
C ASP A 644 -13.41 14.37 21.49
N ALA A 645 -12.81 14.82 20.39
CA ALA A 645 -13.46 14.91 19.08
C ALA A 645 -14.03 13.55 18.62
N TYR A 646 -13.24 12.49 18.73
CA TYR A 646 -13.66 11.13 18.40
C TYR A 646 -14.79 10.65 19.32
N ARG A 647 -14.70 10.90 20.64
CA ARG A 647 -15.76 10.55 21.61
C ARG A 647 -17.07 11.27 21.36
N ARG A 648 -17.06 12.54 20.91
CA ARG A 648 -18.28 13.25 20.50
C ARG A 648 -18.98 12.55 19.35
N MET A 649 -18.22 12.13 18.33
CA MET A 649 -18.76 11.40 17.18
C MET A 649 -19.28 10.02 17.58
N THR A 650 -18.48 9.21 18.27
CA THR A 650 -18.87 7.83 18.61
C THR A 650 -19.87 7.75 19.76
N GLY A 651 -20.01 8.82 20.54
CA GLY A 651 -20.99 8.94 21.62
C GLY A 651 -22.38 9.38 21.16
N ALA A 652 -22.54 9.80 19.89
CA ALA A 652 -23.85 10.10 19.34
C ALA A 652 -24.75 8.86 19.34
N ALA A 653 -26.02 9.01 19.71
CA ALA A 653 -26.92 7.87 19.90
C ALA A 653 -27.14 7.05 18.62
N ASN A 654 -27.05 7.69 17.45
CA ASN A 654 -27.16 7.03 16.15
C ASN A 654 -25.86 6.45 15.59
N TRP A 655 -24.69 6.63 16.24
CA TRP A 655 -23.41 6.03 15.81
C TRP A 655 -23.47 4.52 15.48
N PRO A 656 -24.21 3.67 16.23
CA PRO A 656 -24.35 2.24 15.89
C PRO A 656 -24.90 1.97 14.48
N LEU A 657 -25.68 2.89 13.90
CA LEU A 657 -26.17 2.75 12.52
C LEU A 657 -25.02 2.80 11.51
N LEU A 658 -24.05 3.71 11.71
CA LEU A 658 -22.86 3.81 10.87
C LEU A 658 -21.93 2.60 11.05
N VAL A 659 -21.79 2.09 12.28
CA VAL A 659 -21.05 0.84 12.54
C VAL A 659 -21.69 -0.34 11.81
N SER A 660 -23.03 -0.43 11.79
CA SER A 660 -23.75 -1.45 11.04
C SER A 660 -23.45 -1.37 9.53
N SER A 661 -23.42 -0.16 8.96
CA SER A 661 -23.02 0.03 7.56
C SER A 661 -21.55 -0.38 7.31
N MET A 662 -20.63 -0.05 8.23
CA MET A 662 -19.22 -0.45 8.17
C MET A 662 -19.00 -1.98 8.20
N ASN A 663 -19.94 -2.74 8.77
CA ASN A 663 -19.91 -4.21 8.74
C ASN A 663 -20.26 -4.79 7.37
N THR A 664 -20.80 -3.98 6.46
CA THR A 664 -21.07 -4.37 5.06
C THR A 664 -20.07 -3.78 4.09
N GLN A 665 -19.52 -2.60 4.40
CA GLN A 665 -18.60 -1.83 3.56
C GLN A 665 -17.39 -1.38 4.40
N PRO A 666 -16.37 -2.24 4.56
CA PRO A 666 -15.34 -2.06 5.59
C PRO A 666 -14.27 -1.02 5.24
N VAL A 667 -14.20 -0.52 3.99
CA VAL A 667 -13.10 0.34 3.46
C VAL A 667 -12.78 1.53 4.35
N TRP A 668 -13.79 2.15 4.95
CA TRP A 668 -13.62 3.35 5.76
C TRP A 668 -13.69 3.08 7.27
N SER A 669 -13.80 1.81 7.68
CA SER A 669 -14.06 1.39 9.05
C SER A 669 -12.84 1.46 9.98
N VAL A 670 -11.85 2.28 9.65
CA VAL A 670 -10.60 2.40 10.41
C VAL A 670 -10.87 2.88 11.83
N ARG A 671 -10.22 2.27 12.82
CA ARG A 671 -10.34 2.61 14.24
C ARG A 671 -8.97 2.85 14.85
N PRO A 672 -8.86 3.74 15.84
CA PRO A 672 -7.65 3.83 16.66
C PRO A 672 -7.43 2.51 17.41
N ARG A 673 -6.17 2.11 17.57
CA ARG A 673 -5.79 0.92 18.36
C ARG A 673 -5.70 1.17 19.86
N ASN A 674 -5.59 2.44 20.26
CA ASN A 674 -5.31 2.89 21.63
C ASN A 674 -6.51 3.57 22.32
N ALA A 675 -7.69 3.58 21.70
CA ALA A 675 -8.86 4.32 22.20
C ALA A 675 -9.89 3.45 22.92
#